data_AF-A0A940J832-F1
#
_entry.id   AF-A0A940J832-F1
#
_cell.length_a   1.000
_cell.length_b   1.000
_cell.length_c   1.000
_cell.angle_alpha   90.00
_cell.angle_beta   90.00
_cell.angle_gamma   90.00
#
_symmetry.space_group_name_H-M   'P 1'
#
loop_
_entity.id
_entity.type
_entity.pdbx_description
1 polymer ?
#
loop_
_entity_poly.entity_id
_entity_poly.type
_entity_poly.pdbx_seq_one_letter_code
_entity_poly.pdbx_strand_id
1 'polypeptide(L)'
;MKVTALLVSHNGARWLPAVLDGLRASTRQPDRVVAVDTGSSDGSVALVEEALRGMSSAATPVLHLDPRTPYAESVRVGLEHLPPAEPDEWVWLLHDDSNPAPQCLAVLAEAAENAAPEVAVLGPKHREWPSLKRLLEVGVTLTGTGRRETGLERGEYDQGQHDEPHQVLAVNTAGMLVRREVLEKVGLDRFLPVFGTDVDFGWRVARAGHVTRVVPDAIVFHVEASRRGRRDSELVDHPGRQERESAQFTLLANSPAWTIPFRSARMILGGLLRALGLLLVRAPGEAADEVVALLEVFSRPRRMLRARRARAGTATVPHRAVRPLLAPFWLPYRHGLDYVIDIGVAIGNALRDRAERRRPPGVTEDTPLLLRLVRVPSLWAVLISLVLALVAGRDLLGGGPLHGGALLPVPDGVGHWWSTWASWHHTLGTGSDAPGPAYLLPLALLGTVFLGHLNAVVTLLFLLAVPLAFSGAYRLLRAVTTGTWAPLWGAAAYGVLPVVTGAVAQGRLGTVAGAAILPWVGLAALGLGATDTEDAPVGDVRERPAASVRRWRAAWRTALAAGLLVMFVPSAWLVLVVAALFVAVRGGLREHARELAVVLGVPLLLVLPWAIGSLTAPSVWLVEAGRPAVLPLDPGVLDLVLGRAGGPGSAPAWLGIGLPLAGLVAFLRAETRTKVLGVWAVVLAAAVVLAATSRVSVSLPGVPVEFRPWPGFLLLVIQAGFVLAATIAADGVVKSVSEASFSWRQPVAAVVAVAALAAPLLGLGWWVLHGDDGPLERSESTALPTYLQELARGNDETGVLRIEGGMRRGIEYQLLRSGPQRLGDDGVLALTDPDPRFHALVERLLSAARTDDAALMASYGVRYVYAPAPVAGAVAGGFDAADGFGGASAPAPGSRAWVLEPKPTLDGIDDDRDVLRPVWVLVELLAVVTTIVLAAPDRRRR
;
A
#
# COMPACT_ATOMS: atom_id res chain seq x y z
N MET A 1 1.66 -51.57 34.86
CA MET A 1 1.37 -50.70 33.70
C MET A 1 1.46 -51.44 32.37
N LYS A 2 0.38 -51.41 31.58
CA LYS A 2 0.35 -51.85 30.17
C LYS A 2 0.32 -50.63 29.24
N VAL A 3 1.06 -50.66 28.13
CA VAL A 3 1.11 -49.58 27.14
C VAL A 3 0.71 -50.09 25.76
N THR A 4 -0.29 -49.45 25.17
CA THR A 4 -0.64 -49.61 23.76
C THR A 4 -0.09 -48.44 22.95
N ALA A 5 0.76 -48.69 21.96
CA ALA A 5 1.14 -47.68 20.98
C ALA A 5 0.06 -47.57 19.89
N LEU A 6 -0.46 -46.37 19.65
CA LEU A 6 -1.45 -46.08 18.61
C LEU A 6 -0.83 -45.12 17.59
N LEU A 7 -0.46 -45.64 16.43
CA LEU A 7 0.15 -44.91 15.32
C LEU A 7 -0.92 -44.48 14.31
N VAL A 8 -1.04 -43.18 14.04
CA VAL A 8 -1.88 -42.66 12.95
C VAL A 8 -1.01 -42.19 11.79
N SER A 9 -1.32 -42.64 10.58
CA SER A 9 -0.56 -42.38 9.36
C SER A 9 -1.41 -41.76 8.25
N HIS A 10 -0.85 -40.78 7.54
CA HIS A 10 -1.43 -40.18 6.33
C HIS A 10 -0.32 -39.64 5.42
N ASN A 11 -0.08 -40.31 4.28
CA ASN A 11 0.97 -39.93 3.33
C ASN A 11 2.31 -39.64 4.04
N GLY A 12 2.76 -40.61 4.84
CA GLY A 12 3.91 -40.54 5.71
C GLY A 12 5.14 -41.32 5.23
N ALA A 13 5.16 -41.88 4.01
CA ALA A 13 6.17 -42.85 3.56
C ALA A 13 7.61 -42.32 3.64
N ARG A 14 7.76 -40.99 3.56
CA ARG A 14 9.06 -40.30 3.72
C ARG A 14 9.64 -40.40 5.14
N TRP A 15 8.79 -40.44 6.16
CA TRP A 15 9.20 -40.34 7.58
C TRP A 15 9.00 -41.65 8.33
N LEU A 16 7.98 -42.43 7.95
CA LEU A 16 7.62 -43.70 8.57
C LEU A 16 8.79 -44.66 8.80
N PRO A 17 9.72 -44.89 7.86
CA PRO A 17 10.82 -45.83 8.09
C PRO A 17 11.60 -45.52 9.37
N ALA A 18 11.96 -44.25 9.58
CA ALA A 18 12.69 -43.83 10.77
C ALA A 18 11.81 -43.82 12.04
N VAL A 19 10.51 -43.56 11.93
CA VAL A 19 9.57 -43.68 13.07
C VAL A 19 9.44 -45.14 13.52
N LEU A 20 9.27 -46.06 12.56
CA LEU A 20 9.14 -47.48 12.80
C LEU A 20 10.44 -48.09 13.33
N ASP A 21 11.59 -47.65 12.83
CA ASP A 21 12.89 -48.03 13.36
C ASP A 21 13.11 -47.48 14.79
N GLY A 22 12.68 -46.25 15.07
CA GLY A 22 12.68 -45.68 16.42
C GLY A 22 11.82 -46.50 17.39
N LEU A 23 10.63 -46.93 16.95
CA LEU A 23 9.75 -47.80 17.72
C LEU A 23 10.39 -49.16 18.00
N ARG A 24 10.99 -49.79 16.98
CA ARG A 24 11.71 -51.08 17.12
C ARG A 24 12.93 -50.96 18.03
N ALA A 25 13.68 -49.86 17.95
CA ALA A 25 14.85 -49.60 18.76
C ALA A 25 14.52 -49.17 20.21
N SER A 26 13.24 -49.04 20.56
CA SER A 26 12.82 -48.64 21.90
C SER A 26 13.32 -49.63 22.96
N THR A 27 13.94 -49.10 24.02
CA THR A 27 14.47 -49.89 25.15
C THR A 27 13.36 -50.55 25.96
N ARG A 28 12.17 -49.95 25.96
CA ARG A 28 10.92 -50.56 26.39
C ARG A 28 10.01 -50.74 25.18
N GLN A 29 9.62 -51.98 24.89
CA GLN A 29 8.64 -52.26 23.83
C GLN A 29 7.21 -51.96 24.34
N PRO A 30 6.30 -51.47 23.48
CA PRO A 30 4.88 -51.39 23.82
C PRO A 30 4.29 -52.81 23.91
N ASP A 31 3.29 -53.00 24.77
CA ASP A 31 2.61 -54.29 24.93
C ASP A 31 1.73 -54.61 23.70
N ARG A 32 1.14 -53.57 23.10
CA ARG A 32 0.31 -53.66 21.90
C ARG A 32 0.64 -52.53 20.93
N VAL A 33 0.46 -52.78 19.64
CA VAL A 33 0.55 -51.75 18.60
C VAL A 33 -0.71 -51.76 17.74
N VAL A 34 -1.36 -50.60 17.63
CA VAL A 34 -2.48 -50.34 16.71
C VAL A 34 -2.04 -49.30 15.70
N ALA A 35 -2.21 -49.60 14.41
CA ALA A 35 -1.94 -48.66 13.35
C ALA A 35 -3.23 -48.30 12.61
N VAL A 36 -3.45 -47.00 12.39
CA VAL A 36 -4.59 -46.46 11.67
C VAL A 36 -4.06 -45.62 10.50
N ASP A 37 -4.39 -46.02 9.28
CA ASP A 37 -4.07 -45.29 8.06
C ASP A 37 -5.30 -44.55 7.56
N THR A 38 -5.20 -43.23 7.34
CA THR A 38 -6.29 -42.42 6.79
C THR A 38 -6.15 -42.26 5.28
N GLY A 39 -6.14 -43.37 4.54
CA GLY A 39 -6.22 -43.37 3.08
C GLY A 39 -4.95 -42.87 2.39
N SER A 40 -3.78 -43.33 2.86
CA SER A 40 -2.49 -42.98 2.24
C SER A 40 -2.36 -43.52 0.82
N SER A 41 -1.75 -42.75 -0.07
CA SER A 41 -1.51 -43.10 -1.48
C SER A 41 -0.03 -43.21 -1.87
N ASP A 42 0.88 -43.00 -0.91
CA ASP A 42 2.34 -42.91 -1.12
C ASP A 42 3.11 -44.17 -0.71
N GLY A 43 2.42 -45.28 -0.45
CA GLY A 43 3.02 -46.54 0.00
C GLY A 43 3.20 -46.66 1.53
N SER A 44 2.74 -45.68 2.31
CA SER A 44 2.80 -45.71 3.80
C SER A 44 2.25 -47.00 4.42
N VAL A 45 1.12 -47.49 3.91
CA VAL A 45 0.46 -48.72 4.38
C VAL A 45 1.41 -49.91 4.37
N ALA A 46 2.09 -50.14 3.24
CA ALA A 46 2.98 -51.29 3.07
C ALA A 46 4.15 -51.25 4.07
N LEU A 47 4.70 -50.06 4.33
CA LEU A 47 5.78 -49.87 5.30
C LEU A 47 5.33 -50.22 6.72
N VAL A 48 4.12 -49.78 7.11
CA VAL A 48 3.56 -50.06 8.43
C VAL A 48 3.24 -51.55 8.59
N GLU A 49 2.62 -52.18 7.59
CA GLU A 49 2.33 -53.62 7.61
C GLU A 49 3.60 -54.47 7.71
N GLU A 50 4.63 -54.15 6.93
CA GLU A 50 5.92 -54.82 6.99
C GLU A 50 6.56 -54.66 8.37
N ALA A 51 6.45 -53.46 8.96
CA ALA A 51 7.00 -53.22 10.28
C ALA A 51 6.29 -53.97 11.40
N LEU A 52 4.95 -54.04 11.35
CA LEU A 52 4.14 -54.76 12.33
C LEU A 52 4.45 -56.27 12.33
N ARG A 53 4.74 -56.88 11.17
CA ARG A 53 5.12 -58.31 11.08
C ARG A 53 6.42 -58.64 11.81
N GLY A 54 7.32 -57.68 11.94
CA GLY A 54 8.64 -57.85 12.57
C GLY A 54 8.68 -57.49 14.06
N MET A 55 7.59 -57.01 14.66
CA MET A 55 7.57 -56.59 16.07
C MET A 55 7.18 -57.74 17.00
N SER A 56 7.76 -57.77 18.20
CA SER A 56 7.43 -58.76 19.24
C SER A 56 6.12 -58.45 19.97
N SER A 57 5.62 -57.22 19.86
CA SER A 57 4.37 -56.75 20.46
C SER A 57 3.14 -57.35 19.78
N ALA A 58 2.03 -57.48 20.51
CA ALA A 58 0.76 -57.87 19.90
C ALA A 58 0.26 -56.75 18.96
N ALA A 59 0.34 -56.97 17.66
CA ALA A 59 -0.08 -56.01 16.64
C ALA A 59 -1.47 -56.34 16.08
N THR A 60 -2.33 -55.34 15.91
CA THR A 60 -3.55 -55.46 15.13
C THR A 60 -3.28 -55.21 13.64
N PRO A 61 -4.11 -55.75 12.72
CA PRO A 61 -4.09 -55.35 11.32
C PRO A 61 -4.25 -53.84 11.18
N VAL A 62 -3.60 -53.26 10.16
CA VAL A 62 -3.72 -51.82 9.87
C VAL A 62 -5.16 -51.48 9.54
N LEU A 63 -5.71 -50.48 10.24
CA LEU A 63 -7.08 -50.01 10.03
C LEU A 63 -7.08 -48.94 8.94
N HIS A 64 -7.86 -49.14 7.87
CA HIS A 64 -7.96 -48.20 6.76
C HIS A 64 -9.20 -47.31 6.90
N LEU A 65 -9.00 -45.99 6.84
CA LEU A 65 -10.05 -44.97 6.91
C LEU A 65 -10.02 -44.04 5.68
N ASP A 66 -11.04 -43.21 5.56
CA ASP A 66 -11.17 -42.23 4.47
C ASP A 66 -10.11 -41.11 4.62
N PRO A 67 -9.54 -40.57 3.52
CA PRO A 67 -8.60 -39.44 3.55
C PRO A 67 -9.09 -38.19 4.28
N ARG A 68 -10.42 -38.01 4.40
CA ARG A 68 -11.05 -36.89 5.10
C ARG A 68 -11.40 -37.21 6.55
N THR A 69 -11.04 -38.39 7.06
CA THR A 69 -11.26 -38.74 8.46
C THR A 69 -10.38 -37.88 9.37
N PRO A 70 -10.96 -37.08 10.29
CA PRO A 70 -10.21 -36.27 11.25
C PRO A 70 -9.33 -37.10 12.18
N TYR A 71 -8.22 -36.52 12.66
CA TYR A 71 -7.31 -37.20 13.59
C TYR A 71 -8.01 -37.71 14.86
N ALA A 72 -8.92 -36.91 15.43
CA ALA A 72 -9.70 -37.31 16.59
C ALA A 72 -10.55 -38.57 16.36
N GLU A 73 -11.05 -38.74 15.13
CA GLU A 73 -11.83 -39.91 14.74
C GLU A 73 -10.93 -41.13 14.49
N SER A 74 -9.75 -40.94 13.89
CA SER A 74 -8.76 -42.01 13.72
C SER A 74 -8.34 -42.62 15.06
N VAL A 75 -8.09 -41.78 16.07
CA VAL A 75 -7.76 -42.25 17.43
C VAL A 75 -8.94 -43.02 18.04
N ARG A 76 -10.16 -42.50 17.92
CA ARG A 76 -11.37 -43.18 18.42
C ARG A 76 -11.52 -44.58 17.80
N VAL A 77 -11.41 -44.68 16.47
CA VAL A 77 -11.51 -45.96 15.76
C VAL A 77 -10.40 -46.90 16.21
N GLY A 78 -9.17 -46.43 16.40
CA GLY A 78 -8.07 -47.25 16.92
C GLY A 78 -8.35 -47.82 18.31
N LEU A 79 -8.96 -47.03 19.21
CA LEU A 79 -9.35 -47.48 20.55
C LEU A 79 -10.49 -48.50 20.54
N GLU A 80 -11.46 -48.35 19.62
CA GLU A 80 -12.59 -49.28 19.49
C GLU A 80 -12.17 -50.70 19.07
N HIS A 81 -10.96 -50.84 18.48
CA HIS A 81 -10.38 -52.14 18.09
C HIS A 81 -9.54 -52.79 19.19
N LEU A 82 -9.38 -52.13 20.34
CA LEU A 82 -8.70 -52.71 21.50
C LEU A 82 -9.68 -53.54 22.35
N PRO A 83 -9.19 -54.59 23.05
CA PRO A 83 -10.01 -55.28 24.04
C PRO A 83 -10.45 -54.31 25.15
N PRO A 84 -11.46 -54.65 25.95
CA PRO A 84 -11.94 -53.80 27.05
C PRO A 84 -10.79 -53.27 27.92
N ALA A 85 -10.88 -52.00 28.33
CA ALA A 85 -9.83 -51.33 29.09
C ALA A 85 -9.54 -52.07 30.40
N GLU A 86 -8.26 -52.37 30.64
CA GLU A 86 -7.79 -52.93 31.92
C GLU A 86 -7.36 -51.79 32.87
N PRO A 87 -7.39 -52.02 34.20
CA PRO A 87 -6.80 -51.08 35.15
C PRO A 87 -5.32 -50.83 34.84
N ASP A 88 -4.87 -49.59 34.97
CA ASP A 88 -3.48 -49.18 34.72
C ASP A 88 -2.98 -49.40 33.27
N GLU A 89 -3.89 -49.26 32.30
CA GLU A 89 -3.57 -49.22 30.87
C GLU A 89 -3.41 -47.79 30.36
N TRP A 90 -2.33 -47.56 29.60
CA TRP A 90 -2.00 -46.30 28.97
C TRP A 90 -1.91 -46.44 27.46
N VAL A 91 -2.23 -45.37 26.75
CA VAL A 91 -2.16 -45.28 25.29
C VAL A 91 -1.07 -44.27 24.94
N TRP A 92 -0.11 -44.71 24.13
CA TRP A 92 0.95 -43.87 23.58
C TRP A 92 0.61 -43.49 22.15
N LEU A 93 0.17 -42.25 21.95
CA LEU A 93 -0.21 -41.73 20.64
C LEU A 93 1.05 -41.38 19.85
N LEU A 94 1.15 -41.87 18.61
CA LEU A 94 2.26 -41.59 17.70
C LEU A 94 1.75 -41.09 16.36
N HIS A 95 2.52 -40.19 15.76
CA HIS A 95 2.31 -39.73 14.40
C HIS A 95 3.34 -40.39 13.47
N ASP A 96 2.99 -40.50 12.21
CA ASP A 96 3.88 -40.95 11.14
C ASP A 96 5.12 -40.06 10.90
N ASP A 97 5.13 -38.85 11.43
CA ASP A 97 6.23 -37.88 11.34
C ASP A 97 6.93 -37.61 12.69
N SER A 98 6.70 -38.45 13.70
CA SER A 98 7.28 -38.36 15.04
C SER A 98 8.17 -39.56 15.37
N ASN A 99 9.49 -39.38 15.32
CA ASN A 99 10.46 -40.43 15.64
C ASN A 99 10.85 -40.38 17.13
N PRO A 100 10.44 -41.35 17.95
CA PRO A 100 10.82 -41.40 19.36
C PRO A 100 12.28 -41.79 19.54
N ALA A 101 12.98 -41.15 20.49
CA ALA A 101 14.29 -41.61 20.91
C ALA A 101 14.19 -42.99 21.59
N PRO A 102 15.23 -43.85 21.56
CA PRO A 102 15.18 -45.21 22.10
C PRO A 102 14.68 -45.31 23.55
N GLN A 103 15.04 -44.35 24.41
CA GLN A 103 14.66 -44.35 25.83
C GLN A 103 13.26 -43.72 26.08
N CYS A 104 12.62 -43.13 25.07
CA CYS A 104 11.45 -42.27 25.24
C CYS A 104 10.30 -42.97 25.96
N LEU A 105 9.91 -44.17 25.49
CA LEU A 105 8.80 -44.89 26.11
C LEU A 105 9.16 -45.42 27.50
N ALA A 106 10.41 -45.82 27.73
CA ALA A 106 10.87 -46.27 29.04
C ALA A 106 10.74 -45.15 30.08
N VAL A 107 11.22 -43.95 29.75
CA VAL A 107 11.16 -42.76 30.62
C VAL A 107 9.71 -42.31 30.86
N LEU A 108 8.86 -42.31 29.83
CA LEU A 108 7.44 -41.97 30.01
C LEU A 108 6.70 -42.99 30.88
N ALA A 109 6.98 -44.28 30.71
CA ALA A 109 6.38 -45.34 31.52
C ALA A 109 6.85 -45.27 32.98
N GLU A 110 8.14 -45.05 33.22
CA GLU A 110 8.68 -44.83 34.57
C GLU A 110 8.04 -43.60 35.23
N ALA A 111 7.89 -42.50 34.50
CA ALA A 111 7.20 -41.32 34.99
C ALA A 111 5.73 -41.60 35.31
N ALA A 112 5.05 -42.45 34.53
CA ALA A 112 3.65 -42.84 34.76
C ALA A 112 3.48 -43.73 36.00
N GLU A 113 4.37 -44.72 36.18
CA GLU A 113 4.36 -45.63 37.33
C GLU A 113 4.59 -44.88 38.66
N ASN A 114 5.42 -43.83 38.63
CA ASN A 114 5.72 -43.00 39.78
C ASN A 114 4.78 -41.79 39.97
N ALA A 115 3.84 -41.57 39.04
CA ALA A 115 2.97 -40.40 39.08
C ALA A 115 1.82 -40.55 40.08
N ALA A 116 1.38 -39.41 40.62
CA ALA A 116 0.18 -39.35 41.43
C ALA A 116 -1.08 -39.74 40.59
N PRO A 117 -2.15 -40.28 41.21
CA PRO A 117 -3.33 -40.77 40.49
C PRO A 117 -4.02 -39.72 39.60
N GLU A 118 -3.93 -38.44 39.96
CA GLU A 118 -4.48 -37.34 39.17
C GLU A 118 -3.73 -37.10 37.86
N VAL A 119 -2.47 -37.53 37.73
CA VAL A 119 -1.68 -37.39 36.49
C VAL A 119 -2.20 -38.41 35.48
N ALA A 120 -2.80 -37.89 34.41
CA ALA A 120 -3.42 -38.70 33.38
C ALA A 120 -2.74 -38.55 32.01
N VAL A 121 -1.96 -37.49 31.80
CA VAL A 121 -1.32 -37.20 30.52
C VAL A 121 0.14 -36.83 30.76
N LEU A 122 1.03 -37.54 30.09
CA LEU A 122 2.47 -37.28 30.06
C LEU A 122 2.90 -37.00 28.63
N GLY A 123 3.72 -35.97 28.44
CA GLY A 123 4.24 -35.60 27.12
C GLY A 123 5.75 -35.51 27.10
N PRO A 124 6.41 -35.95 26.02
CA PRO A 124 7.84 -35.79 25.83
C PRO A 124 8.21 -34.35 25.46
N LYS A 125 9.50 -34.06 25.50
CA LYS A 125 10.12 -32.89 24.89
C LYS A 125 10.31 -33.13 23.38
N HIS A 126 9.85 -32.18 22.56
CA HIS A 126 9.94 -32.29 21.10
C HIS A 126 11.13 -31.51 20.55
N ARG A 127 11.93 -32.18 19.72
CA ARG A 127 13.03 -31.59 18.97
C ARG A 127 12.77 -31.63 17.47
N GLU A 128 13.38 -30.70 16.74
CA GLU A 128 13.22 -30.59 15.30
C GLU A 128 13.87 -31.77 14.56
N TRP A 129 13.14 -32.42 13.67
CA TRP A 129 13.73 -33.40 12.74
C TRP A 129 14.25 -32.70 11.47
N PRO A 130 15.53 -32.89 11.05
CA PRO A 130 16.57 -33.81 11.56
C PRO A 130 17.56 -33.19 12.56
N SER A 131 17.37 -31.92 12.92
CA SER A 131 18.28 -31.19 13.80
C SER A 131 18.12 -31.60 15.27
N LEU A 132 18.97 -32.49 15.76
CA LEU A 132 18.90 -33.07 17.12
C LEU A 132 19.00 -32.09 18.30
N LYS A 133 19.18 -30.79 18.05
CA LYS A 133 19.39 -29.76 19.08
C LYS A 133 18.38 -28.62 19.07
N ARG A 134 17.44 -28.50 18.14
CA ARG A 134 16.48 -27.37 18.17
C ARG A 134 15.18 -27.80 18.83
N LEU A 135 14.71 -27.02 19.81
CA LEU A 135 13.45 -27.29 20.50
C LEU A 135 12.27 -26.87 19.63
N LEU A 136 11.25 -27.72 19.58
CA LEU A 136 9.94 -27.40 19.00
C LEU A 136 8.92 -27.13 20.10
N GLU A 137 8.92 -27.94 21.15
CA GLU A 137 7.90 -27.91 22.19
C GLU A 137 8.38 -28.56 23.49
N VAL A 138 8.02 -27.96 24.63
CA VAL A 138 8.19 -28.53 25.98
C VAL A 138 6.87 -28.35 26.75
N GLY A 139 5.78 -28.79 26.13
CA GLY A 139 4.41 -28.45 26.52
C GLY A 139 3.91 -27.17 25.87
N VAL A 140 2.58 -27.00 25.90
CA VAL A 140 1.88 -25.92 25.21
C VAL A 140 0.78 -25.31 26.05
N THR A 141 0.55 -24.03 25.79
CA THR A 141 -0.52 -23.24 26.37
C THR A 141 -1.21 -22.38 25.32
N LEU A 142 -2.22 -21.63 25.75
CA LEU A 142 -3.02 -20.74 24.92
C LEU A 142 -3.02 -19.32 25.47
N THR A 143 -2.82 -18.35 24.59
CA THR A 143 -2.89 -16.93 24.93
C THR A 143 -4.32 -16.39 25.02
N GLY A 144 -4.49 -15.25 25.69
CA GLY A 144 -5.77 -14.54 25.78
C GLY A 144 -6.34 -14.02 24.45
N THR A 145 -5.54 -14.04 23.37
CA THR A 145 -5.96 -13.74 21.99
C THR A 145 -6.17 -15.01 21.14
N GLY A 146 -6.14 -16.19 21.76
CA GLY A 146 -6.44 -17.48 21.12
C GLY A 146 -5.31 -18.02 20.26
N ARG A 147 -4.05 -17.84 20.67
CA ARG A 147 -2.85 -18.33 19.95
C ARG A 147 -2.15 -19.41 20.76
N ARG A 148 -1.74 -20.49 20.09
CA ARG A 148 -0.90 -21.55 20.65
C ARG A 148 0.48 -20.99 20.99
N GLU A 149 0.95 -21.27 22.19
CA GLU A 149 2.22 -20.79 22.72
C GLU A 149 2.99 -21.96 23.33
N THR A 150 4.28 -22.07 23.00
CA THR A 150 5.18 -23.12 23.52
C THR A 150 6.07 -22.63 24.65
N GLY A 151 6.18 -21.31 24.85
CA GLY A 151 7.12 -20.71 25.81
C GLY A 151 8.57 -20.68 25.33
N LEU A 152 8.84 -21.10 24.09
CA LEU A 152 10.18 -21.18 23.51
C LEU A 152 10.47 -20.00 22.59
N GLU A 153 11.73 -19.58 22.56
CA GLU A 153 12.22 -18.63 21.55
C GLU A 153 12.31 -19.29 20.17
N ARG A 154 12.21 -18.47 19.11
CA ARG A 154 12.15 -19.00 17.76
C ARG A 154 13.47 -19.67 17.38
N GLY A 155 13.44 -21.00 17.28
CA GLY A 155 14.62 -21.80 16.92
C GLY A 155 15.60 -22.00 18.06
N GLU A 156 15.15 -21.85 19.30
CA GLU A 156 15.91 -22.11 20.52
C GLU A 156 16.59 -23.49 20.48
N TYR A 157 17.85 -23.52 20.92
CA TYR A 157 18.62 -24.76 21.01
C TYR A 157 18.43 -25.41 22.39
N ASP A 158 18.32 -26.72 22.43
CA ASP A 158 18.30 -27.53 23.64
C ASP A 158 19.71 -27.62 24.24
N GLN A 159 19.87 -26.97 25.39
CA GLN A 159 21.06 -26.92 26.22
C GLN A 159 20.74 -27.42 27.65
N GLY A 160 19.60 -28.08 27.84
CA GLY A 160 19.11 -28.56 29.14
C GLY A 160 18.36 -27.50 29.96
N GLN A 161 18.01 -26.36 29.36
CA GLN A 161 17.34 -25.26 30.05
C GLN A 161 15.86 -25.53 30.41
N HIS A 162 15.25 -26.59 29.86
CA HIS A 162 13.86 -26.98 30.10
C HIS A 162 13.75 -28.46 30.57
N ASP A 163 14.73 -28.94 31.35
CA ASP A 163 14.81 -30.35 31.75
C ASP A 163 14.03 -30.69 33.04
N GLU A 164 13.42 -29.71 33.70
CA GLU A 164 12.61 -29.94 34.89
C GLU A 164 11.16 -30.38 34.55
N PRO A 165 10.68 -31.53 35.06
CA PRO A 165 9.30 -31.95 34.88
C PRO A 165 8.33 -30.98 35.55
N HIS A 166 7.36 -30.46 34.79
CA HIS A 166 6.40 -29.49 35.31
C HIS A 166 5.00 -29.66 34.68
N GLN A 167 4.00 -29.10 35.37
CA GLN A 167 2.62 -29.13 34.91
C GLN A 167 2.43 -28.13 33.76
N VAL A 168 1.73 -28.56 32.71
CA VAL A 168 1.41 -27.76 31.53
C VAL A 168 -0.07 -27.88 31.19
N LEU A 169 -0.61 -26.98 30.36
CA LEU A 169 -2.00 -27.08 29.91
C LEU A 169 -2.20 -28.33 29.03
N ALA A 170 -1.32 -28.50 28.04
CA ALA A 170 -1.35 -29.63 27.13
C ALA A 170 0.06 -29.98 26.63
N VAL A 171 0.16 -31.14 26.00
CA VAL A 171 1.35 -31.67 25.33
C VAL A 171 0.95 -32.13 23.94
N ASN A 172 1.87 -32.09 22.98
CA ASN A 172 1.62 -32.56 21.62
C ASN A 172 1.12 -34.02 21.59
N THR A 173 0.15 -34.33 20.72
CA THR A 173 -0.34 -35.70 20.52
C THR A 173 0.73 -36.61 19.90
N ALA A 174 1.75 -36.05 19.23
CA ALA A 174 2.89 -36.77 18.70
C ALA A 174 3.82 -37.28 19.83
N GLY A 175 3.52 -38.43 20.43
CA GLY A 175 4.26 -39.02 21.54
C GLY A 175 3.58 -38.87 22.91
N MET A 176 2.32 -38.42 22.95
CA MET A 176 1.55 -38.30 24.19
C MET A 176 1.25 -39.67 24.81
N LEU A 177 1.59 -39.85 26.08
CA LEU A 177 1.21 -41.03 26.87
C LEU A 177 0.03 -40.65 27.79
N VAL A 178 -1.12 -41.30 27.62
CA VAL A 178 -2.36 -40.95 28.32
C VAL A 178 -3.05 -42.17 28.93
N ARG A 179 -3.59 -42.03 30.14
CA ARG A 179 -4.43 -43.07 30.78
C ARG A 179 -5.60 -43.41 29.86
N ARG A 180 -5.77 -44.68 29.54
CA ARG A 180 -6.80 -45.13 28.58
C ARG A 180 -8.21 -44.69 29.00
N GLU A 181 -8.53 -44.82 30.29
CA GLU A 181 -9.83 -44.41 30.85
C GLU A 181 -10.12 -42.92 30.62
N VAL A 182 -9.11 -42.06 30.70
CA VAL A 182 -9.24 -40.61 30.53
C VAL A 182 -9.38 -40.28 29.05
N LEU A 183 -8.62 -40.96 28.19
CA LEU A 183 -8.73 -40.81 26.75
C LEU A 183 -10.11 -41.23 26.22
N GLU A 184 -10.65 -42.36 26.69
CA GLU A 184 -11.98 -42.85 26.30
C GLU A 184 -13.12 -41.95 26.84
N LYS A 185 -13.00 -41.49 28.09
CA LYS A 185 -14.02 -40.64 28.73
C LYS A 185 -14.04 -39.20 28.20
N VAL A 186 -12.86 -38.60 28.03
CA VAL A 186 -12.74 -37.20 27.60
C VAL A 186 -12.78 -37.12 26.07
N GLY A 187 -12.07 -38.01 25.37
CA GLY A 187 -11.98 -38.06 23.91
C GLY A 187 -11.28 -36.86 23.26
N LEU A 188 -10.80 -37.00 22.03
CA LEU A 188 -10.34 -35.87 21.21
C LEU A 188 -11.54 -35.16 20.55
N ASP A 189 -11.46 -33.85 20.30
CA ASP A 189 -12.61 -33.09 19.77
C ASP A 189 -12.75 -33.22 18.26
N ARG A 190 -13.87 -33.79 17.80
CA ARG A 190 -14.25 -33.91 16.38
C ARG A 190 -14.42 -32.58 15.65
N PHE A 191 -14.60 -31.47 16.38
CA PHE A 191 -14.67 -30.14 15.76
C PHE A 191 -13.30 -29.60 15.39
N LEU A 192 -12.21 -30.29 15.73
CA LEU A 192 -10.84 -29.91 15.39
C LEU A 192 -10.25 -30.98 14.44
N PRO A 193 -10.23 -30.73 13.12
CA PRO A 193 -9.88 -31.76 12.16
C PRO A 193 -8.41 -32.21 12.27
N VAL A 194 -7.50 -31.25 12.43
CA VAL A 194 -6.04 -31.50 12.46
C VAL A 194 -5.34 -30.71 13.57
N PHE A 195 -5.52 -29.38 13.62
CA PHE A 195 -4.79 -28.52 14.56
C PHE A 195 -5.56 -28.24 15.86
N GLY A 196 -4.82 -28.00 16.95
CA GLY A 196 -5.34 -27.57 18.26
C GLY A 196 -6.01 -28.66 19.09
N THR A 197 -6.06 -29.90 18.57
CA THR A 197 -6.64 -31.08 19.24
C THR A 197 -5.92 -31.40 20.55
N ASP A 198 -4.60 -31.21 20.58
CA ASP A 198 -3.72 -31.30 21.75
C ASP A 198 -4.14 -30.32 22.85
N VAL A 199 -4.18 -29.01 22.54
CA VAL A 199 -4.48 -27.93 23.48
C VAL A 199 -5.92 -28.05 24.00
N ASP A 200 -6.86 -28.40 23.13
CA ASP A 200 -8.26 -28.60 23.54
C ASP A 200 -8.43 -29.80 24.45
N PHE A 201 -7.77 -30.92 24.13
CA PHE A 201 -7.80 -32.12 24.96
C PHE A 201 -7.19 -31.86 26.34
N GLY A 202 -5.99 -31.27 26.43
CA GLY A 202 -5.36 -30.96 27.70
C GLY A 202 -6.17 -30.00 28.56
N TRP A 203 -6.85 -29.01 27.96
CA TRP A 203 -7.80 -28.15 28.67
C TRP A 203 -8.97 -28.97 29.25
N ARG A 204 -9.55 -29.88 28.46
CA ARG A 204 -10.67 -30.72 28.91
C ARG A 204 -10.26 -31.74 29.97
N VAL A 205 -9.04 -32.29 29.89
CA VAL A 205 -8.41 -33.13 30.92
C VAL A 205 -8.27 -32.33 32.23
N ALA A 206 -7.74 -31.11 32.16
CA ALA A 206 -7.66 -30.23 33.33
C ALA A 206 -9.05 -29.91 33.91
N ARG A 207 -10.06 -29.70 33.06
CA ARG A 207 -11.46 -29.49 33.46
C ARG A 207 -12.13 -30.74 34.03
N ALA A 208 -11.65 -31.93 33.70
CA ALA A 208 -12.08 -33.20 34.28
C ALA A 208 -11.39 -33.51 35.61
N GLY A 209 -10.47 -32.66 36.07
CA GLY A 209 -9.78 -32.79 37.36
C GLY A 209 -8.45 -33.55 37.30
N HIS A 210 -7.96 -33.84 36.09
CA HIS A 210 -6.70 -34.53 35.88
C HIS A 210 -5.56 -33.56 35.53
N VAL A 211 -4.32 -34.02 35.67
CA VAL A 211 -3.09 -33.26 35.46
C VAL A 211 -2.37 -33.73 34.20
N THR A 212 -1.92 -32.77 33.40
CA THR A 212 -1.00 -32.96 32.28
C THR A 212 0.40 -32.49 32.70
N ARG A 213 1.42 -33.32 32.48
CA ARG A 213 2.80 -33.02 32.85
C ARG A 213 3.75 -33.29 31.68
N VAL A 214 4.75 -32.43 31.49
CA VAL A 214 5.84 -32.71 30.56
C VAL A 214 6.93 -33.51 31.26
N VAL A 215 7.51 -34.48 30.56
CA VAL A 215 8.62 -35.32 31.00
C VAL A 215 9.80 -35.04 30.07
N PRO A 216 10.66 -34.05 30.39
CA PRO A 216 11.66 -33.56 29.45
C PRO A 216 12.71 -34.57 29.04
N ASP A 217 13.01 -35.55 29.89
CA ASP A 217 13.97 -36.62 29.59
C ASP A 217 13.47 -37.57 28.49
N ALA A 218 12.15 -37.62 28.24
CA ALA A 218 11.58 -38.33 27.11
C ALA A 218 11.65 -37.43 25.86
N ILE A 219 12.34 -37.89 24.81
CA ILE A 219 12.61 -37.09 23.62
C ILE A 219 11.92 -37.68 22.39
N VAL A 220 11.21 -36.85 21.64
CA VAL A 220 10.66 -37.17 20.32
C VAL A 220 11.15 -36.17 19.28
N PHE A 221 11.62 -36.67 18.14
CA PHE A 221 11.98 -35.84 16.99
C PHE A 221 10.78 -35.70 16.07
N HIS A 222 10.31 -34.46 15.87
CA HIS A 222 9.09 -34.18 15.12
C HIS A 222 9.35 -33.30 13.91
N VAL A 223 8.70 -33.61 12.78
CA VAL A 223 8.81 -32.82 11.55
C VAL A 223 7.79 -31.69 11.51
N GLU A 224 6.64 -31.85 12.16
CA GLU A 224 5.44 -31.02 12.01
C GLU A 224 5.01 -30.88 10.54
N ALA A 225 4.92 -32.01 9.82
CA ALA A 225 4.76 -32.04 8.37
C ALA A 225 3.56 -31.22 7.87
N SER A 226 2.39 -31.35 8.50
CA SER A 226 1.19 -30.56 8.16
C SER A 226 1.36 -29.07 8.49
N ARG A 227 1.98 -28.74 9.63
CA ARG A 227 2.18 -27.34 10.06
C ARG A 227 3.14 -26.58 9.15
N ARG A 228 4.19 -27.27 8.67
CA ARG A 228 5.20 -26.72 7.77
C ARG A 228 4.80 -26.79 6.29
N GLY A 229 3.59 -27.26 5.98
CA GLY A 229 3.11 -27.42 4.60
C GLY A 229 3.96 -28.39 3.77
N ARG A 230 4.55 -29.41 4.42
CA ARG A 230 5.35 -30.46 3.78
C ARG A 230 4.55 -31.71 3.44
N ARG A 231 3.29 -31.76 3.89
CA ARG A 231 2.33 -32.84 3.62
C ARG A 231 1.18 -32.29 2.81
N ASP A 232 0.85 -32.99 1.74
CA ASP A 232 -0.38 -32.76 0.97
C ASP A 232 -1.52 -33.53 1.65
N SER A 233 -2.60 -32.83 1.99
CA SER A 233 -3.74 -33.40 2.72
C SER A 233 -5.01 -32.65 2.37
N GLU A 234 -6.09 -33.38 2.07
CA GLU A 234 -7.40 -32.79 1.79
C GLU A 234 -8.02 -32.04 2.99
N LEU A 235 -7.48 -32.24 4.19
CA LEU A 235 -7.94 -31.56 5.40
C LEU A 235 -7.18 -30.24 5.67
N VAL A 236 -6.03 -30.02 5.00
CA VAL A 236 -5.12 -28.91 5.30
C VAL A 236 -4.77 -28.11 4.04
N ASP A 237 -5.49 -27.01 3.81
CA ASP A 237 -5.19 -26.08 2.72
C ASP A 237 -4.25 -24.95 3.17
N HIS A 238 -4.60 -24.30 4.28
CA HIS A 238 -3.89 -23.14 4.82
C HIS A 238 -3.51 -23.39 6.29
N PRO A 239 -2.34 -24.01 6.56
CA PRO A 239 -1.94 -24.42 7.91
C PRO A 239 -1.97 -23.29 8.93
N GLY A 240 -1.46 -22.10 8.56
CA GLY A 240 -1.43 -20.94 9.45
C GLY A 240 -2.81 -20.41 9.84
N ARG A 241 -3.72 -20.32 8.86
CA ARG A 241 -5.13 -19.94 9.09
C ARG A 241 -5.85 -20.96 9.95
N GLN A 242 -5.75 -22.26 9.62
CA GLN A 242 -6.45 -23.32 10.35
C GLN A 242 -5.92 -23.46 11.78
N GLU A 243 -4.60 -23.40 12.01
CA GLU A 243 -4.02 -23.37 13.36
C GLU A 243 -4.58 -22.20 14.18
N ARG A 244 -4.70 -21.02 13.54
CA ARG A 244 -5.25 -19.83 14.16
C ARG A 244 -6.74 -19.98 14.48
N GLU A 245 -7.54 -20.47 13.53
CA GLU A 245 -8.97 -20.78 13.71
C GLU A 245 -9.18 -21.75 14.88
N SER A 246 -8.44 -22.87 14.91
CA SER A 246 -8.53 -23.89 15.94
C SER A 246 -8.19 -23.34 17.33
N ALA A 247 -7.12 -22.55 17.44
CA ALA A 247 -6.71 -21.94 18.70
C ALA A 247 -7.73 -20.91 19.23
N GLN A 248 -8.31 -20.10 18.32
CA GLN A 248 -9.40 -19.17 18.65
C GLN A 248 -10.68 -19.91 19.06
N PHE A 249 -11.03 -20.98 18.34
CA PHE A 249 -12.17 -21.85 18.63
C PHE A 249 -12.03 -22.50 20.02
N THR A 250 -10.89 -23.11 20.30
CA THR A 250 -10.59 -23.76 21.59
C THR A 250 -10.69 -22.78 22.76
N LEU A 251 -10.21 -21.54 22.60
CA LEU A 251 -10.32 -20.51 23.63
C LEU A 251 -11.79 -20.21 23.97
N LEU A 252 -12.60 -19.93 22.95
CA LEU A 252 -14.01 -19.53 23.12
C LEU A 252 -14.88 -20.72 23.59
N ALA A 253 -14.59 -21.94 23.13
CA ALA A 253 -15.35 -23.12 23.46
C ALA A 253 -15.12 -23.60 24.90
N ASN A 254 -13.92 -23.35 25.47
CA ASN A 254 -13.61 -23.71 26.86
C ASN A 254 -13.84 -22.57 27.87
N SER A 255 -13.99 -21.31 27.44
CA SER A 255 -14.14 -20.16 28.34
C SER A 255 -15.51 -20.07 29.04
N PRO A 256 -15.65 -19.37 30.18
CA PRO A 256 -16.95 -19.10 30.78
C PRO A 256 -17.81 -18.22 29.87
N ALA A 257 -19.12 -18.49 29.80
CA ALA A 257 -20.02 -17.83 28.84
C ALA A 257 -20.02 -16.30 28.97
N TRP A 258 -19.99 -15.78 30.20
CA TRP A 258 -19.97 -14.35 30.47
C TRP A 258 -18.68 -13.64 29.98
N THR A 259 -17.57 -14.37 29.81
CA THR A 259 -16.30 -13.79 29.33
C THR A 259 -16.23 -13.73 27.80
N ILE A 260 -17.14 -14.39 27.09
CA ILE A 260 -17.09 -14.50 25.62
C ILE A 260 -17.10 -13.14 24.95
N PRO A 261 -18.02 -12.19 25.25
CA PRO A 261 -18.03 -10.89 24.57
C PRO A 261 -16.69 -10.14 24.71
N PHE A 262 -16.09 -10.16 25.90
CA PHE A 262 -14.82 -9.50 26.17
C PHE A 262 -13.64 -10.18 25.47
N ARG A 263 -13.60 -11.52 25.46
CA ARG A 263 -12.57 -12.28 24.74
C ARG A 263 -12.71 -12.12 23.23
N SER A 264 -13.92 -12.11 22.70
CA SER A 264 -14.21 -11.84 21.29
C SER A 264 -13.75 -10.45 20.88
N ALA A 265 -14.11 -9.41 21.63
CA ALA A 265 -13.65 -8.04 21.37
C ALA A 265 -12.12 -7.96 21.37
N ARG A 266 -11.48 -8.60 22.35
CA ARG A 266 -10.01 -8.67 22.43
C ARG A 266 -9.38 -9.42 21.26
N MET A 267 -9.98 -10.51 20.79
CA MET A 267 -9.49 -11.29 19.65
C MET A 267 -9.65 -10.53 18.33
N ILE A 268 -10.77 -9.83 18.16
CA ILE A 268 -11.01 -8.98 16.98
C ILE A 268 -10.00 -7.84 16.95
N LEU A 269 -9.90 -7.06 18.02
CA LEU A 269 -8.94 -5.94 18.10
C LEU A 269 -7.50 -6.43 17.97
N GLY A 270 -7.12 -7.47 18.70
CA GLY A 270 -5.77 -8.03 18.67
C GLY A 270 -5.41 -8.66 17.33
N GLY A 271 -6.35 -9.34 16.68
CA GLY A 271 -6.15 -9.93 15.36
C GLY A 271 -6.08 -8.89 14.25
N LEU A 272 -6.91 -7.82 14.31
CA LEU A 272 -6.81 -6.69 13.38
C LEU A 272 -5.50 -5.92 13.54
N LEU A 273 -5.08 -5.63 14.79
CA LEU A 273 -3.79 -5.00 15.06
C LEU A 273 -2.63 -5.86 14.57
N ARG A 274 -2.70 -7.18 14.75
CA ARG A 274 -1.70 -8.11 14.24
C ARG A 274 -1.70 -8.19 12.72
N ALA A 275 -2.87 -8.25 12.08
CA ALA A 275 -2.98 -8.21 10.62
C ALA A 275 -2.37 -6.92 10.06
N LEU A 276 -2.66 -5.77 10.68
CA LEU A 276 -2.02 -4.50 10.36
C LEU A 276 -0.49 -4.58 10.55
N GLY A 277 -0.02 -5.14 11.66
CA GLY A 277 1.40 -5.43 11.88
C GLY A 277 1.99 -6.26 10.75
N LEU A 278 1.41 -7.41 10.43
CA LEU A 278 1.84 -8.31 9.35
C LEU A 278 1.85 -7.60 7.98
N LEU A 279 0.90 -6.70 7.71
CA LEU A 279 0.90 -5.84 6.52
C LEU A 279 2.10 -4.88 6.51
N LEU A 280 2.39 -4.22 7.63
CA LEU A 280 3.58 -3.36 7.78
C LEU A 280 4.89 -4.14 7.55
N VAL A 281 4.89 -5.45 7.82
CA VAL A 281 6.04 -6.37 7.62
C VAL A 281 6.09 -7.00 6.23
N ARG A 282 5.13 -6.66 5.37
CA ARG A 282 5.03 -7.23 4.02
C ARG A 282 4.80 -8.75 4.06
N ALA A 283 3.93 -9.18 4.97
CA ALA A 283 3.41 -10.54 5.07
C ALA A 283 1.88 -10.55 4.82
N PRO A 284 1.40 -10.12 3.62
CA PRO A 284 -0.03 -9.95 3.36
C PRO A 284 -0.81 -11.27 3.42
N GLY A 285 -0.21 -12.39 3.06
CA GLY A 285 -0.84 -13.71 3.18
C GLY A 285 -1.14 -14.08 4.64
N GLU A 286 -0.19 -13.82 5.55
CA GLU A 286 -0.38 -14.08 6.97
C GLU A 286 -1.39 -13.11 7.60
N ALA A 287 -1.42 -11.86 7.12
CA ALA A 287 -2.44 -10.90 7.53
C ALA A 287 -3.85 -11.34 7.10
N ALA A 288 -3.98 -11.85 5.86
CA ALA A 288 -5.22 -12.41 5.36
C ALA A 288 -5.64 -13.65 6.16
N ASP A 289 -4.71 -14.56 6.44
CA ASP A 289 -4.96 -15.75 7.27
C ASP A 289 -5.49 -15.36 8.66
N GLU A 290 -4.97 -14.30 9.28
CA GLU A 290 -5.42 -13.79 10.58
C GLU A 290 -6.87 -13.26 10.54
N VAL A 291 -7.22 -12.50 9.51
CA VAL A 291 -8.57 -11.93 9.33
C VAL A 291 -9.58 -13.00 8.96
N VAL A 292 -9.23 -13.90 8.04
CA VAL A 292 -10.13 -14.98 7.60
C VAL A 292 -10.39 -15.96 8.74
N ALA A 293 -9.38 -16.30 9.54
CA ALA A 293 -9.56 -17.14 10.73
C ALA A 293 -10.60 -16.54 11.71
N LEU A 294 -10.54 -15.22 11.96
CA LEU A 294 -11.54 -14.53 12.77
C LEU A 294 -12.94 -14.66 12.16
N LEU A 295 -13.08 -14.36 10.87
CA LEU A 295 -14.35 -14.43 10.16
C LEU A 295 -14.97 -15.83 10.21
N GLU A 296 -14.17 -16.89 10.08
CA GLU A 296 -14.65 -18.27 10.15
C GLU A 296 -15.17 -18.67 11.54
N VAL A 297 -14.45 -18.29 12.59
CA VAL A 297 -14.86 -18.59 13.96
C VAL A 297 -16.17 -17.85 14.29
N PHE A 298 -16.29 -16.58 13.91
CA PHE A 298 -17.47 -15.76 14.21
C PHE A 298 -18.67 -16.01 13.29
N SER A 299 -18.45 -16.47 12.05
CA SER A 299 -19.54 -16.82 11.12
C SER A 299 -20.26 -18.13 11.47
N ARG A 300 -19.66 -18.99 12.31
CA ARG A 300 -20.22 -20.31 12.68
C ARG A 300 -20.53 -20.44 14.19
N PRO A 301 -21.35 -19.56 14.80
CA PRO A 301 -21.61 -19.57 16.24
C PRO A 301 -22.32 -20.85 16.73
N ARG A 302 -23.08 -21.53 15.87
CA ARG A 302 -23.73 -22.81 16.22
C ARG A 302 -22.71 -23.93 16.50
N ARG A 303 -21.57 -23.95 15.79
CA ARG A 303 -20.47 -24.91 16.02
C ARG A 303 -19.90 -24.72 17.43
N MET A 304 -19.64 -23.46 17.79
CA MET A 304 -19.19 -23.06 19.11
C MET A 304 -20.14 -23.53 20.22
N LEU A 305 -21.44 -23.24 20.09
CA LEU A 305 -22.44 -23.61 21.09
C LEU A 305 -22.57 -25.14 21.26
N ARG A 306 -22.50 -25.91 20.17
CA ARG A 306 -22.53 -27.38 20.21
C ARG A 306 -21.32 -27.95 20.94
N ALA A 307 -20.12 -27.44 20.64
CA ALA A 307 -18.90 -27.85 21.34
C ALA A 307 -19.01 -27.56 22.84
N ARG A 308 -19.47 -26.37 23.24
CA ARG A 308 -19.66 -26.02 24.66
C ARG A 308 -20.59 -26.98 25.40
N ARG A 309 -21.72 -27.35 24.77
CA ARG A 309 -22.68 -28.31 25.36
C ARG A 309 -22.06 -29.69 25.52
N ALA A 310 -21.35 -30.18 24.50
CA ALA A 310 -20.67 -31.48 24.56
C ALA A 310 -19.62 -31.53 25.68
N ARG A 311 -18.91 -30.43 25.92
CA ARG A 311 -17.84 -30.32 26.91
C ARG A 311 -18.33 -30.13 28.35
N ALA A 312 -19.58 -29.71 28.54
CA ALA A 312 -20.13 -29.49 29.87
C ALA A 312 -20.26 -30.80 30.67
N GLY A 313 -20.51 -31.93 29.99
CA GLY A 313 -20.73 -33.24 30.63
C GLY A 313 -19.48 -33.87 31.24
N THR A 314 -18.27 -33.47 30.81
CA THR A 314 -17.00 -34.05 31.31
C THR A 314 -16.31 -33.18 32.36
N ALA A 315 -16.82 -31.98 32.62
CA ALA A 315 -16.14 -31.02 33.46
C ALA A 315 -16.55 -31.13 34.94
N THR A 316 -15.57 -31.40 35.81
CA THR A 316 -15.73 -31.59 37.26
C THR A 316 -15.19 -30.41 38.07
N VAL A 317 -14.14 -29.73 37.59
CA VAL A 317 -13.51 -28.59 38.30
C VAL A 317 -13.88 -27.24 37.69
N PRO A 318 -13.89 -26.12 38.46
CA PRO A 318 -14.24 -24.79 37.94
C PRO A 318 -13.15 -24.20 37.04
N HIS A 319 -13.52 -23.29 36.13
CA HIS A 319 -12.60 -22.73 35.12
C HIS A 319 -11.41 -21.99 35.76
N ARG A 320 -11.58 -21.45 36.97
CA ARG A 320 -10.50 -20.80 37.71
C ARG A 320 -9.29 -21.71 37.96
N ALA A 321 -9.50 -23.03 38.03
CA ALA A 321 -8.43 -24.02 38.22
C ALA A 321 -7.51 -24.13 36.99
N VAL A 322 -8.00 -23.82 35.79
CA VAL A 322 -7.19 -23.89 34.55
C VAL A 322 -6.45 -22.58 34.28
N ARG A 323 -6.85 -21.47 34.91
CA ARG A 323 -6.27 -20.14 34.66
C ARG A 323 -4.75 -20.08 34.83
N PRO A 324 -4.12 -20.72 35.84
CA PRO A 324 -2.66 -20.72 36.00
C PRO A 324 -1.91 -21.44 34.86
N LEU A 325 -2.58 -22.34 34.14
CA LEU A 325 -2.00 -23.08 33.01
C LEU A 325 -2.06 -22.29 31.70
N LEU A 326 -2.80 -21.18 31.65
CA LEU A 326 -2.91 -20.30 30.48
C LEU A 326 -1.78 -19.28 30.45
N ALA A 327 -1.40 -18.85 29.25
CA ALA A 327 -0.39 -17.81 29.11
C ALA A 327 -0.85 -16.49 29.77
N PRO A 328 0.08 -15.72 30.36
CA PRO A 328 -0.23 -14.42 30.93
C PRO A 328 -0.89 -13.47 29.93
N PHE A 329 -1.77 -12.59 30.41
CA PHE A 329 -2.53 -11.71 29.54
C PHE A 329 -1.65 -10.70 28.78
N TRP A 330 -0.45 -10.39 29.25
CA TRP A 330 0.47 -9.44 28.60
C TRP A 330 1.30 -10.05 27.48
N LEU A 331 1.46 -11.38 27.46
CA LEU A 331 2.38 -12.08 26.55
C LEU A 331 2.13 -11.77 25.05
N PRO A 332 0.88 -11.75 24.56
CA PRO A 332 0.61 -11.38 23.16
C PRO A 332 1.10 -9.99 22.77
N TYR A 333 1.08 -9.04 23.71
CA TYR A 333 1.49 -7.65 23.45
C TYR A 333 3.00 -7.51 23.44
N ARG A 334 3.71 -8.25 24.32
CA ARG A 334 5.17 -8.35 24.27
C ARG A 334 5.64 -8.89 22.92
N HIS A 335 5.05 -10.01 22.47
CA HIS A 335 5.35 -10.56 21.14
C HIS A 335 5.03 -9.58 19.99
N GLY A 336 4.00 -8.73 20.16
CA GLY A 336 3.70 -7.65 19.23
C GLY A 336 4.81 -6.59 19.17
N LEU A 337 5.36 -6.18 20.33
CA LEU A 337 6.45 -5.21 20.43
C LEU A 337 7.77 -5.77 19.88
N ASP A 338 8.13 -6.99 20.26
CA ASP A 338 9.36 -7.66 19.78
C ASP A 338 9.33 -7.76 18.24
N TYR A 339 8.16 -8.11 17.69
CA TYR A 339 7.95 -8.12 16.25
C TYR A 339 8.12 -6.74 15.62
N VAL A 340 7.65 -5.66 16.25
CA VAL A 340 7.83 -4.28 15.74
C VAL A 340 9.31 -3.91 15.67
N ILE A 341 10.08 -4.25 16.70
CA ILE A 341 11.52 -3.98 16.78
C ILE A 341 12.27 -4.75 15.68
N ASP A 342 11.97 -6.04 15.50
CA ASP A 342 12.57 -6.89 14.46
C ASP A 342 12.34 -6.35 13.04
N ILE A 343 11.23 -5.66 12.80
CA ILE A 343 10.95 -5.00 11.51
C ILE A 343 11.88 -3.82 11.31
N GLY A 344 12.02 -2.97 12.33
CA GLY A 344 12.93 -1.82 12.28
C GLY A 344 14.35 -2.27 11.91
N VAL A 345 14.83 -3.33 12.57
CA VAL A 345 16.13 -3.94 12.29
C VAL A 345 16.20 -4.52 10.87
N ALA A 346 15.17 -5.27 10.43
CA ALA A 346 15.18 -5.88 9.10
C ALA A 346 15.04 -4.87 7.95
N ILE A 347 14.29 -3.79 8.12
CA ILE A 347 14.23 -2.68 7.17
C ILE A 347 15.60 -2.04 7.07
N GLY A 348 16.25 -1.75 8.21
CA GLY A 348 17.62 -1.25 8.25
C GLY A 348 18.61 -2.15 7.50
N ASN A 349 18.55 -3.46 7.75
CA ASN A 349 19.40 -4.44 7.07
C ASN A 349 19.09 -4.57 5.56
N ALA A 350 17.82 -4.52 5.15
CA ALA A 350 17.46 -4.58 3.73
C ALA A 350 17.87 -3.31 2.95
N LEU A 351 17.86 -2.15 3.61
CA LEU A 351 18.40 -0.92 3.05
C LEU A 351 19.93 -1.02 2.88
N ARG A 352 20.63 -1.59 3.88
CA ARG A 352 22.08 -1.83 3.84
C ARG A 352 22.47 -2.85 2.75
N ASP A 353 21.80 -3.99 2.68
CA ASP A 353 22.05 -5.04 1.68
C ASP A 353 21.79 -4.53 0.24
N ARG A 354 20.77 -3.69 0.02
CA ARG A 354 20.59 -3.02 -1.29
C ARG A 354 21.69 -2.03 -1.64
N ALA A 355 22.27 -1.35 -0.66
CA ALA A 355 23.43 -0.50 -0.88
C ALA A 355 24.66 -1.34 -1.24
N GLU A 356 24.83 -2.52 -0.62
CA GLU A 356 25.94 -3.44 -0.88
C GLU A 356 25.85 -4.14 -2.26
N ARG A 357 24.67 -4.56 -2.70
CA ARG A 357 24.49 -5.20 -4.02
C ARG A 357 24.69 -4.25 -5.21
N ARG A 358 24.72 -2.94 -4.98
CA ARG A 358 24.95 -1.92 -6.01
C ARG A 358 26.42 -1.48 -6.11
N ARG A 359 27.35 -2.25 -5.53
CA ARG A 359 28.79 -2.00 -5.64
C ARG A 359 29.22 -1.96 -7.13
N PRO A 360 29.90 -0.89 -7.59
CA PRO A 360 30.52 -0.88 -8.92
C PRO A 360 31.59 -1.98 -9.00
N PRO A 361 31.81 -2.59 -10.17
CA PRO A 361 32.91 -3.55 -10.36
C PRO A 361 34.27 -2.89 -10.06
N GLY A 362 35.10 -3.55 -9.24
CA GLY A 362 36.43 -3.07 -8.84
C GLY A 362 36.49 -2.27 -7.51
N VAL A 363 35.42 -2.27 -6.71
CA VAL A 363 35.38 -1.60 -5.39
C VAL A 363 35.37 -2.64 -4.26
N THR A 364 36.46 -2.73 -3.50
CA THR A 364 36.59 -3.58 -2.30
C THR A 364 36.08 -2.87 -1.05
N GLU A 365 35.89 -3.62 0.05
CA GLU A 365 35.35 -3.12 1.32
C GLU A 365 36.20 -1.98 1.93
N ASP A 366 37.49 -1.92 1.60
CA ASP A 366 38.45 -0.92 2.06
C ASP A 366 38.45 0.40 1.28
N THR A 367 37.72 0.50 0.16
CA THR A 367 37.69 1.74 -0.63
C THR A 367 36.93 2.83 0.15
N PRO A 368 37.52 4.01 0.42
CA PRO A 368 36.85 5.09 1.14
C PRO A 368 35.53 5.50 0.46
N LEU A 369 34.47 5.76 1.25
CA LEU A 369 33.12 6.10 0.78
C LEU A 369 33.12 7.24 -0.26
N LEU A 370 33.98 8.24 -0.06
CA LEU A 370 34.15 9.38 -0.98
C LEU A 370 34.62 8.95 -2.38
N LEU A 371 35.63 8.08 -2.46
CA LEU A 371 36.14 7.55 -3.73
C LEU A 371 35.11 6.67 -4.45
N ARG A 372 34.22 6.00 -3.70
CA ARG A 372 33.11 5.22 -4.27
C ARG A 372 32.07 6.12 -4.94
N LEU A 373 31.71 7.22 -4.28
CA LEU A 373 30.71 8.17 -4.79
C LEU A 373 31.23 8.91 -6.04
N VAL A 374 32.50 9.32 -6.04
CA VAL A 374 33.14 10.03 -7.16
C VAL A 374 33.14 9.22 -8.47
N ARG A 375 33.15 7.88 -8.39
CA ARG A 375 33.21 6.99 -9.56
C ARG A 375 31.86 6.67 -10.20
N VAL A 376 30.74 7.23 -9.73
CA VAL A 376 29.40 6.99 -10.28
C VAL A 376 29.00 8.17 -11.19
N PRO A 377 29.07 8.04 -12.54
CA PRO A 377 28.79 9.17 -13.45
C PRO A 377 27.37 9.74 -13.30
N SER A 378 26.41 8.89 -12.95
CA SER A 378 25.02 9.33 -12.73
C SER A 378 24.86 10.18 -11.48
N LEU A 379 25.72 10.04 -10.48
CA LEU A 379 25.70 10.91 -9.28
C LEU A 379 26.07 12.34 -9.68
N TRP A 380 27.16 12.49 -10.44
CA TRP A 380 27.60 13.80 -10.93
C TRP A 380 26.56 14.44 -11.84
N ALA A 381 25.89 13.67 -12.70
CA ALA A 381 24.84 14.21 -13.55
C ALA A 381 23.63 14.71 -12.74
N VAL A 382 23.23 14.00 -11.68
CA VAL A 382 22.19 14.49 -10.75
C VAL A 382 22.66 15.73 -10.02
N LEU A 383 23.89 15.77 -9.51
CA LEU A 383 24.46 16.95 -8.84
C LEU A 383 24.53 18.17 -9.79
N ILE A 384 24.98 17.97 -11.03
CA ILE A 384 24.98 19.03 -12.06
C ILE A 384 23.56 19.50 -12.33
N SER A 385 22.59 18.60 -12.51
CA SER A 385 21.19 18.99 -12.72
C SER A 385 20.62 19.78 -11.55
N LEU A 386 21.03 19.45 -10.31
CA LEU A 386 20.65 20.18 -9.10
C LEU A 386 21.26 21.58 -9.08
N VAL A 387 22.55 21.72 -9.39
CA VAL A 387 23.21 23.02 -9.49
C VAL A 387 22.55 23.89 -10.56
N LEU A 388 22.28 23.33 -11.74
CA LEU A 388 21.60 24.06 -12.82
C LEU A 388 20.19 24.48 -12.40
N ALA A 389 19.46 23.65 -11.66
CA ALA A 389 18.15 24.01 -11.11
C ALA A 389 18.21 25.14 -10.09
N LEU A 390 19.22 25.15 -9.22
CA LEU A 390 19.45 26.24 -8.27
C LEU A 390 19.79 27.56 -8.98
N VAL A 391 20.58 27.50 -10.07
CA VAL A 391 20.97 28.69 -10.84
C VAL A 391 19.81 29.23 -11.69
N ALA A 392 19.05 28.35 -12.34
CA ALA A 392 17.91 28.72 -13.16
C ALA A 392 16.72 29.18 -12.31
N GLY A 393 16.50 28.57 -11.15
CA GLY A 393 15.46 28.94 -10.19
C GLY A 393 15.93 29.90 -9.10
N ARG A 394 16.97 30.69 -9.35
CA ARG A 394 17.58 31.61 -8.36
C ARG A 394 16.58 32.58 -7.73
N ASP A 395 15.62 33.08 -8.50
CA ASP A 395 14.59 34.01 -8.00
C ASP A 395 13.46 33.30 -7.26
N LEU A 396 13.37 31.98 -7.41
CA LEU A 396 12.52 31.13 -6.58
C LEU A 396 13.15 30.87 -5.21
N LEU A 397 14.42 31.25 -4.98
CA LEU A 397 15.13 31.14 -3.70
C LEU A 397 15.09 32.50 -2.98
N GLY A 398 14.18 32.66 -2.01
CA GLY A 398 14.00 33.92 -1.28
C GLY A 398 13.12 33.80 -0.04
N GLY A 399 12.68 34.93 0.51
CA GLY A 399 11.64 35.00 1.55
C GLY A 399 10.24 35.17 0.95
N GLY A 400 9.19 34.78 1.67
CA GLY A 400 7.79 34.91 1.22
C GLY A 400 7.25 33.72 0.41
N PRO A 401 5.92 33.57 0.28
CA PRO A 401 5.30 32.46 -0.46
C PRO A 401 5.49 32.60 -1.98
N LEU A 402 5.60 31.46 -2.66
CA LEU A 402 5.54 31.42 -4.12
C LEU A 402 4.09 31.61 -4.57
N HIS A 403 3.86 32.51 -5.52
CA HIS A 403 2.56 32.70 -6.16
C HIS A 403 2.72 33.26 -7.57
N GLY A 404 1.67 33.14 -8.39
CA GLY A 404 1.67 33.70 -9.74
C GLY A 404 1.41 32.65 -10.81
N GLY A 405 0.96 33.11 -11.99
CA GLY A 405 0.43 32.24 -13.04
C GLY A 405 -0.69 31.35 -12.50
N ALA A 406 -0.50 30.03 -12.57
CA ALA A 406 -1.46 29.03 -12.12
C ALA A 406 -1.34 28.63 -10.63
N LEU A 407 -0.39 29.22 -9.87
CA LEU A 407 -0.12 28.85 -8.48
C LEU A 407 -0.67 29.88 -7.49
N LEU A 408 -1.46 29.41 -6.52
CA LEU A 408 -1.87 30.21 -5.36
C LEU A 408 -0.82 30.16 -4.23
N PRO A 409 -0.76 31.18 -3.37
CA PRO A 409 0.10 31.15 -2.19
C PRO A 409 -0.28 30.00 -1.27
N VAL A 410 0.73 29.45 -0.61
CA VAL A 410 0.59 28.30 0.29
C VAL A 410 -0.01 28.74 1.64
N PRO A 411 -0.85 27.92 2.30
CA PRO A 411 -1.35 28.22 3.65
C PRO A 411 -0.23 28.32 4.71
N ASP A 412 -0.55 28.98 5.83
CA ASP A 412 0.40 29.18 6.94
C ASP A 412 0.71 27.88 7.72
N GLY A 413 -0.14 26.85 7.61
CA GLY A 413 0.03 25.59 8.34
C GLY A 413 -0.58 24.38 7.64
N VAL A 414 0.02 23.21 7.89
CA VAL A 414 -0.41 21.92 7.30
C VAL A 414 -1.82 21.52 7.68
N GLY A 415 -2.31 22.03 8.82
CA GLY A 415 -3.69 21.80 9.27
C GLY A 415 -4.73 22.21 8.23
N HIS A 416 -4.47 23.28 7.45
CA HIS A 416 -5.36 23.72 6.37
C HIS A 416 -5.50 22.67 5.26
N TRP A 417 -4.41 22.02 4.85
CA TRP A 417 -4.50 20.97 3.83
C TRP A 417 -5.17 19.70 4.36
N TRP A 418 -4.91 19.32 5.62
CA TRP A 418 -5.60 18.19 6.25
C TRP A 418 -7.10 18.45 6.43
N SER A 419 -7.48 19.66 6.86
CA SER A 419 -8.89 20.03 6.98
C SER A 419 -9.55 20.12 5.61
N THR A 420 -8.96 20.80 4.61
CA THR A 420 -9.56 20.89 3.27
C THR A 420 -9.70 19.53 2.57
N TRP A 421 -8.78 18.60 2.80
CA TRP A 421 -8.91 17.24 2.27
C TRP A 421 -9.95 16.38 3.03
N ALA A 422 -9.97 16.45 4.37
CA ALA A 422 -10.82 15.58 5.20
C ALA A 422 -12.24 16.12 5.45
N SER A 423 -12.42 17.45 5.43
CA SER A 423 -13.70 18.09 5.73
C SER A 423 -14.76 17.77 4.69
N TRP A 424 -16.00 17.76 5.15
CA TRP A 424 -17.17 17.48 4.32
C TRP A 424 -17.86 18.76 3.82
N HIS A 425 -17.73 19.85 4.56
CA HIS A 425 -18.21 21.17 4.21
C HIS A 425 -17.07 22.19 4.34
N HIS A 426 -17.04 23.15 3.41
CA HIS A 426 -16.06 24.22 3.37
C HIS A 426 -16.78 25.56 3.43
N THR A 427 -16.35 26.44 4.33
CA THR A 427 -16.87 27.83 4.41
C THR A 427 -16.32 28.73 3.29
N LEU A 428 -15.79 28.17 2.20
CA LEU A 428 -15.24 28.93 1.09
C LEU A 428 -16.37 29.55 0.25
N GLY A 429 -16.21 30.81 -0.17
CA GLY A 429 -17.23 31.52 -0.95
C GLY A 429 -18.56 31.63 -0.19
N THR A 430 -19.65 31.18 -0.81
CA THR A 430 -21.00 31.11 -0.21
C THR A 430 -21.25 29.83 0.58
N GLY A 431 -20.22 29.01 0.81
CA GLY A 431 -20.33 27.65 1.35
C GLY A 431 -20.24 26.60 0.24
N SER A 432 -19.58 25.48 0.52
CA SER A 432 -19.35 24.44 -0.48
C SER A 432 -19.29 23.04 0.13
N ASP A 433 -20.04 22.12 -0.49
CA ASP A 433 -19.97 20.68 -0.21
C ASP A 433 -19.04 19.97 -1.22
N ALA A 434 -18.33 20.70 -2.07
CA ALA A 434 -17.42 20.09 -3.03
C ALA A 434 -16.31 19.30 -2.32
N PRO A 435 -15.82 18.21 -2.92
CA PRO A 435 -14.70 17.46 -2.36
C PRO A 435 -13.41 18.29 -2.38
N GLY A 436 -12.60 18.13 -1.33
CA GLY A 436 -11.22 18.59 -1.32
C GLY A 436 -10.44 17.99 -2.51
N PRO A 437 -9.55 18.77 -3.17
CA PRO A 437 -8.76 18.26 -4.29
C PRO A 437 -7.83 17.10 -3.89
N ALA A 438 -7.75 16.08 -4.74
CA ALA A 438 -6.96 14.88 -4.47
C ALA A 438 -5.45 15.13 -4.27
N TYR A 439 -4.89 16.15 -4.93
CA TYR A 439 -3.47 16.52 -4.78
C TYR A 439 -3.12 17.05 -3.38
N LEU A 440 -4.10 17.39 -2.55
CA LEU A 440 -3.83 17.87 -1.19
C LEU A 440 -3.32 16.77 -0.27
N LEU A 441 -3.73 15.51 -0.44
CA LEU A 441 -3.24 14.40 0.39
C LEU A 441 -1.70 14.24 0.32
N PRO A 442 -1.07 14.10 -0.86
CA PRO A 442 0.38 14.00 -0.93
C PRO A 442 1.10 15.29 -0.46
N LEU A 443 0.51 16.47 -0.68
CA LEU A 443 1.07 17.73 -0.18
C LEU A 443 0.98 17.85 1.36
N ALA A 444 -0.13 17.43 1.96
CA ALA A 444 -0.33 17.40 3.40
C ALA A 444 0.65 16.44 4.08
N LEU A 445 0.86 15.24 3.49
CA LEU A 445 1.86 14.29 3.95
C LEU A 445 3.28 14.87 3.90
N LEU A 446 3.66 15.50 2.79
CA LEU A 446 4.96 16.18 2.66
C LEU A 446 5.07 17.34 3.66
N GLY A 447 4.02 18.15 3.82
CA GLY A 447 3.96 19.24 4.79
C GLY A 447 4.19 18.75 6.22
N THR A 448 3.59 17.63 6.61
CA THR A 448 3.80 17.01 7.93
C THR A 448 5.24 16.54 8.11
N VAL A 449 5.85 15.92 7.07
CA VAL A 449 7.26 15.49 7.10
C VAL A 449 8.22 16.67 7.23
N PHE A 450 7.91 17.79 6.58
CA PHE A 450 8.66 19.04 6.65
C PHE A 450 8.23 19.93 7.85
N LEU A 451 7.60 19.34 8.88
CA LEU A 451 7.26 20.00 10.14
C LEU A 451 6.41 21.29 9.96
N GLY A 452 5.57 21.33 8.93
CA GLY A 452 4.69 22.47 8.64
C GLY A 452 5.32 23.57 7.78
N HIS A 453 6.57 23.42 7.30
CA HIS A 453 7.22 24.39 6.40
C HIS A 453 6.71 24.28 4.95
N LEU A 454 5.45 24.62 4.72
CA LEU A 454 4.78 24.36 3.44
C LEU A 454 5.37 25.15 2.26
N ASN A 455 5.83 26.39 2.49
CA ASN A 455 6.54 27.17 1.47
C ASN A 455 7.79 26.46 0.97
N ALA A 456 8.53 25.79 1.86
CA ALA A 456 9.69 25.01 1.49
C ALA A 456 9.31 23.78 0.66
N VAL A 457 8.21 23.10 1.00
CA VAL A 457 7.70 21.94 0.24
C VAL A 457 7.41 22.32 -1.21
N VAL A 458 6.63 23.38 -1.44
CA VAL A 458 6.28 23.81 -2.81
C VAL A 458 7.50 24.35 -3.55
N THR A 459 8.35 25.15 -2.89
CA THR A 459 9.61 25.62 -3.49
C THR A 459 10.50 24.46 -3.94
N LEU A 460 10.69 23.47 -3.07
CA LEU A 460 11.50 22.28 -3.38
C LEU A 460 10.86 21.45 -4.48
N LEU A 461 9.54 21.37 -4.57
CA LEU A 461 8.87 20.64 -5.65
C LEU A 461 9.16 21.27 -7.02
N PHE A 462 9.08 22.60 -7.14
CA PHE A 462 9.42 23.31 -8.39
C PHE A 462 10.91 23.27 -8.70
N LEU A 463 11.77 23.48 -7.69
CA LEU A 463 13.22 23.52 -7.87
C LEU A 463 13.81 22.14 -8.16
N LEU A 464 13.31 21.09 -7.50
CA LEU A 464 13.76 19.72 -7.71
C LEU A 464 13.05 19.02 -8.86
N ALA A 465 12.10 19.68 -9.55
CA ALA A 465 11.37 19.08 -10.66
C ALA A 465 12.30 18.50 -11.74
N VAL A 466 13.27 19.30 -12.21
CA VAL A 466 14.23 18.90 -13.25
C VAL A 466 15.18 17.80 -12.74
N PRO A 467 15.82 17.91 -11.56
CA PRO A 467 16.64 16.82 -11.01
C PRO A 467 15.87 15.50 -10.78
N LEU A 468 14.61 15.58 -10.31
CA LEU A 468 13.78 14.40 -10.08
C LEU A 468 13.34 13.76 -11.39
N ALA A 469 12.93 14.57 -12.38
CA ALA A 469 12.63 14.14 -13.74
C ALA A 469 13.84 13.46 -14.38
N PHE A 470 15.02 14.07 -14.30
CA PHE A 470 16.29 13.49 -14.77
C PHE A 470 16.58 12.14 -14.10
N SER A 471 16.51 12.07 -12.77
CA SER A 471 16.82 10.86 -12.00
C SER A 471 15.86 9.71 -12.32
N GLY A 472 14.56 10.01 -12.41
CA GLY A 472 13.54 9.05 -12.81
C GLY A 472 13.75 8.57 -14.24
N ALA A 473 13.94 9.49 -15.19
CA ALA A 473 14.17 9.17 -16.59
C ALA A 473 15.43 8.34 -16.80
N TYR A 474 16.54 8.69 -16.14
CA TYR A 474 17.78 7.94 -16.23
C TYR A 474 17.58 6.48 -15.79
N ARG A 475 16.83 6.24 -14.70
CA ARG A 475 16.54 4.88 -14.23
C ARG A 475 15.65 4.10 -15.19
N LEU A 476 14.60 4.73 -15.72
CA LEU A 476 13.74 4.14 -16.74
C LEU A 476 14.55 3.76 -17.99
N LEU A 477 15.35 4.69 -18.52
CA LEU A 477 16.14 4.50 -19.73
C LEU A 477 17.20 3.42 -19.54
N ARG A 478 17.90 3.39 -18.39
CA ARG A 478 18.85 2.32 -18.06
C ARG A 478 18.20 0.94 -17.88
N ALA A 479 16.91 0.87 -17.59
CA ALA A 479 16.20 -0.42 -17.51
C ALA A 479 15.89 -1.01 -18.90
N VAL A 480 15.87 -0.19 -19.95
CA VAL A 480 15.52 -0.61 -21.32
C VAL A 480 16.69 -0.61 -22.31
N THR A 481 17.85 -0.10 -21.89
CA THR A 481 19.09 0.04 -22.68
C THR A 481 20.28 -0.57 -21.97
N THR A 482 21.38 -0.76 -22.71
CA THR A 482 22.63 -1.36 -22.22
C THR A 482 23.76 -0.35 -22.06
N GLY A 483 23.84 0.66 -22.93
CA GLY A 483 24.87 1.69 -22.94
C GLY A 483 24.74 2.73 -21.82
N THR A 484 25.84 3.43 -21.51
CA THR A 484 25.88 4.46 -20.45
C THR A 484 25.47 5.84 -20.97
N TRP A 485 25.86 6.19 -22.20
CA TRP A 485 25.72 7.55 -22.73
C TRP A 485 24.33 7.87 -23.27
N ALA A 486 23.69 6.92 -23.98
CA ALA A 486 22.35 7.16 -24.52
C ALA A 486 21.30 7.42 -23.42
N PRO A 487 21.26 6.68 -22.29
CA PRO A 487 20.36 6.98 -21.18
C PRO A 487 20.66 8.30 -20.47
N LEU A 488 21.94 8.68 -20.41
CA LEU A 488 22.35 9.95 -19.83
C LEU A 488 21.83 11.13 -20.68
N TRP A 489 22.00 11.04 -21.99
CA TRP A 489 21.46 12.01 -22.94
C TRP A 489 19.93 12.08 -22.84
N GLY A 490 19.24 10.94 -22.87
CA GLY A 490 17.78 10.90 -22.81
C GLY A 490 17.24 11.47 -21.49
N ALA A 491 17.90 11.19 -20.37
CA ALA A 491 17.54 11.77 -19.08
C ALA A 491 17.72 13.29 -19.06
N ALA A 492 18.82 13.81 -19.63
CA ALA A 492 19.05 15.24 -19.77
C ALA A 492 17.98 15.88 -20.65
N ALA A 493 17.69 15.31 -21.83
CA ALA A 493 16.66 15.79 -22.75
C ALA A 493 15.26 15.79 -22.13
N TYR A 494 14.93 14.78 -21.31
CA TYR A 494 13.66 14.73 -20.59
C TYR A 494 13.54 15.83 -19.52
N GLY A 495 14.60 16.10 -18.78
CA GLY A 495 14.59 17.10 -17.71
C GLY A 495 14.35 18.54 -18.22
N VAL A 496 14.84 18.87 -19.42
CA VAL A 496 14.70 20.21 -20.03
C VAL A 496 13.72 20.28 -21.18
N LEU A 497 12.71 19.41 -21.18
CA LEU A 497 11.65 19.49 -22.18
C LEU A 497 10.99 20.89 -22.16
N PRO A 498 10.70 21.51 -23.32
CA PRO A 498 10.07 22.84 -23.38
C PRO A 498 8.79 22.97 -22.55
N VAL A 499 8.01 21.90 -22.47
CA VAL A 499 6.79 21.84 -21.65
C VAL A 499 7.07 21.87 -20.16
N VAL A 500 8.18 21.27 -19.70
CA VAL A 500 8.56 21.24 -18.28
C VAL A 500 9.06 22.60 -17.84
N THR A 501 9.93 23.22 -18.63
CA THR A 501 10.44 24.57 -18.31
C THR A 501 9.33 25.62 -18.36
N GLY A 502 8.41 25.52 -19.34
CA GLY A 502 7.24 26.41 -19.41
C GLY A 502 6.25 26.19 -18.26
N ALA A 503 6.06 24.95 -17.81
CA ALA A 503 5.22 24.64 -16.65
C ALA A 503 5.78 25.21 -15.34
N VAL A 504 7.11 25.14 -15.14
CA VAL A 504 7.78 25.77 -13.99
C VAL A 504 7.59 27.28 -14.01
N ALA A 505 7.87 27.93 -15.15
CA ALA A 505 7.73 29.38 -15.31
C ALA A 505 6.29 29.87 -15.06
N GLN A 506 5.28 29.09 -15.46
CA GLN A 506 3.86 29.45 -15.31
C GLN A 506 3.23 29.00 -13.98
N GLY A 507 3.97 28.38 -13.06
CA GLY A 507 3.42 27.89 -11.79
C GLY A 507 2.48 26.69 -11.91
N ARG A 508 2.63 25.86 -12.96
CA ARG A 508 1.75 24.72 -13.27
C ARG A 508 2.10 23.48 -12.44
N LEU A 509 1.58 23.41 -11.21
CA LEU A 509 1.88 22.36 -10.24
C LEU A 509 1.65 20.94 -10.79
N GLY A 510 0.53 20.71 -11.48
CA GLY A 510 0.18 19.41 -12.06
C GLY A 510 1.24 18.88 -13.03
N THR A 511 1.57 19.65 -14.07
CA THR A 511 2.59 19.25 -15.07
C THR A 511 3.99 19.10 -14.44
N VAL A 512 4.36 19.94 -13.47
CA VAL A 512 5.64 19.86 -12.75
C VAL A 512 5.74 18.56 -11.95
N ALA A 513 4.72 18.22 -11.15
CA ALA A 513 4.66 16.94 -10.45
C ALA A 513 4.64 15.76 -11.45
N GLY A 514 3.91 15.90 -12.55
CA GLY A 514 3.85 14.92 -13.63
C GLY A 514 5.22 14.61 -14.23
N ALA A 515 6.06 15.62 -14.46
CA ALA A 515 7.43 15.45 -14.95
C ALA A 515 8.31 14.64 -13.99
N ALA A 516 8.13 14.84 -12.68
CA ALA A 516 8.86 14.07 -11.68
C ALA A 516 8.36 12.62 -11.56
N ILE A 517 7.06 12.38 -11.67
CA ILE A 517 6.41 11.08 -11.38
C ILE A 517 6.37 10.16 -12.61
N LEU A 518 6.13 10.69 -13.81
CA LEU A 518 5.89 9.91 -15.04
C LEU A 518 6.99 8.86 -15.34
N PRO A 519 8.30 9.15 -15.20
CA PRO A 519 9.32 8.14 -15.44
C PRO A 519 9.24 6.94 -14.48
N TRP A 520 8.78 7.15 -13.24
CA TRP A 520 8.60 6.08 -12.26
C TRP A 520 7.38 5.22 -12.57
N VAL A 521 6.32 5.82 -13.11
CA VAL A 521 5.18 5.06 -13.66
C VAL A 521 5.65 4.15 -14.78
N GLY A 522 6.42 4.69 -15.74
CA GLY A 522 7.02 3.91 -16.82
C GLY A 522 7.91 2.78 -16.30
N LEU A 523 8.77 3.06 -15.32
CA LEU A 523 9.68 2.06 -14.74
C LEU A 523 8.93 0.94 -14.03
N ALA A 524 7.86 1.26 -13.30
CA ALA A 524 7.00 0.27 -12.66
C ALA A 524 6.24 -0.58 -13.71
N ALA A 525 5.76 0.06 -14.77
CA ALA A 525 4.98 -0.58 -15.83
C ALA A 525 5.80 -1.60 -16.64
N LEU A 526 7.13 -1.45 -16.75
CA LEU A 526 7.99 -2.45 -17.41
C LEU A 526 7.84 -3.85 -16.79
N GLY A 527 7.55 -3.95 -15.50
CA GLY A 527 7.35 -5.23 -14.81
C GLY A 527 6.06 -5.96 -15.21
N LEU A 528 5.10 -5.28 -15.85
CA LEU A 528 3.87 -5.90 -16.35
C LEU A 528 4.13 -6.86 -17.51
N GLY A 529 5.17 -6.61 -18.30
CA GLY A 529 5.59 -7.46 -19.41
C GLY A 529 6.47 -8.64 -19.00
N ALA A 530 6.59 -8.95 -17.70
CA ALA A 530 7.43 -10.05 -17.23
C ALA A 530 6.89 -11.41 -17.72
N THR A 531 7.67 -12.09 -18.57
CA THR A 531 7.42 -13.47 -19.00
C THR A 531 8.35 -14.44 -18.28
N ASP A 532 7.97 -15.72 -18.22
CA ASP A 532 8.89 -16.79 -17.82
C ASP A 532 9.62 -17.25 -19.09
N THR A 533 10.72 -16.56 -19.42
CA THR A 533 11.63 -16.96 -20.51
C THR A 533 12.94 -17.50 -19.95
N GLU A 534 13.52 -18.49 -20.63
CA GLU A 534 14.67 -19.31 -20.18
C GLU A 534 16.03 -18.56 -20.16
N ASP A 535 16.14 -17.39 -20.79
CA ASP A 535 17.42 -16.67 -21.00
C ASP A 535 17.91 -15.80 -19.81
N ALA A 536 17.60 -16.19 -18.57
CA ALA A 536 18.18 -15.55 -17.39
C ALA A 536 19.51 -16.22 -17.01
N PRO A 537 20.58 -15.46 -16.68
CA PRO A 537 21.89 -16.04 -16.35
C PRO A 537 21.79 -17.05 -15.20
N VAL A 538 22.41 -18.21 -15.42
CA VAL A 538 22.27 -19.52 -14.77
C VAL A 538 22.60 -19.56 -13.25
N GLY A 539 22.88 -18.42 -12.61
CA GLY A 539 23.36 -18.38 -11.22
C GLY A 539 22.31 -18.44 -10.11
N ASP A 540 21.02 -18.21 -10.38
CA ASP A 540 20.04 -17.91 -9.32
C ASP A 540 18.62 -18.46 -9.57
N VAL A 541 18.52 -19.55 -10.34
CA VAL A 541 17.26 -20.09 -10.88
C VAL A 541 16.37 -20.74 -9.81
N ARG A 542 16.94 -21.17 -8.67
CA ARG A 542 16.19 -21.92 -7.63
C ARG A 542 15.31 -21.07 -6.71
N GLU A 543 15.37 -19.74 -6.75
CA GLU A 543 14.66 -18.87 -5.77
C GLU A 543 13.78 -17.75 -6.38
N ARG A 544 13.55 -17.72 -7.70
CA ARG A 544 12.76 -16.63 -8.32
C ARG A 544 11.26 -16.92 -8.26
N PRO A 545 10.43 -15.99 -7.74
CA PRO A 545 8.97 -16.15 -7.81
C PRO A 545 8.48 -16.12 -9.27
N ALA A 546 7.45 -16.92 -9.56
CA ALA A 546 6.83 -17.07 -10.88
C ALA A 546 6.49 -15.73 -11.57
N ALA A 547 6.47 -15.66 -12.91
CA ALA A 547 6.15 -14.43 -13.65
C ALA A 547 4.81 -13.82 -13.22
N SER A 548 3.81 -14.66 -12.95
CA SER A 548 2.49 -14.23 -12.49
C SER A 548 2.55 -13.39 -11.21
N VAL A 549 3.45 -13.70 -10.28
CA VAL A 549 3.65 -12.95 -9.03
C VAL A 549 4.41 -11.65 -9.30
N ARG A 550 5.39 -11.67 -10.20
CA ARG A 550 6.15 -10.46 -10.60
C ARG A 550 5.25 -9.45 -11.31
N ARG A 551 4.45 -9.91 -12.28
CA ARG A 551 3.45 -9.10 -13.01
C ARG A 551 2.44 -8.49 -12.04
N TRP A 552 1.90 -9.30 -11.12
CA TRP A 552 0.97 -8.82 -10.10
C TRP A 552 1.56 -7.69 -9.25
N ARG A 553 2.78 -7.84 -8.74
CA ARG A 553 3.44 -6.77 -7.97
C ARG A 553 3.74 -5.53 -8.81
N ALA A 554 4.12 -5.72 -10.07
CA ALA A 554 4.33 -4.62 -10.99
C ALA A 554 3.03 -3.83 -11.22
N ALA A 555 1.88 -4.50 -11.29
CA ALA A 555 0.57 -3.86 -11.36
C ALA A 555 0.32 -2.95 -10.15
N TRP A 556 0.55 -3.42 -8.93
CA TRP A 556 0.41 -2.60 -7.72
C TRP A 556 1.38 -1.42 -7.65
N ARG A 557 2.64 -1.60 -8.07
CA ARG A 557 3.62 -0.49 -8.15
C ARG A 557 3.23 0.55 -9.21
N THR A 558 2.76 0.08 -10.35
CA THR A 558 2.31 0.93 -11.46
C THR A 558 1.08 1.71 -11.00
N ALA A 559 0.13 1.04 -10.36
CA ALA A 559 -1.08 1.64 -9.82
C ALA A 559 -0.80 2.67 -8.72
N LEU A 560 0.17 2.42 -7.83
CA LEU A 560 0.59 3.39 -6.81
C LEU A 560 1.17 4.66 -7.43
N ALA A 561 2.13 4.50 -8.36
CA ALA A 561 2.78 5.62 -9.02
C ALA A 561 1.78 6.38 -9.94
N ALA A 562 0.90 5.65 -10.62
CA ALA A 562 -0.16 6.20 -11.44
C ALA A 562 -1.22 6.91 -10.61
N GLY A 563 -1.61 6.38 -9.45
CA GLY A 563 -2.55 7.03 -8.53
C GLY A 563 -1.99 8.35 -8.01
N LEU A 564 -0.72 8.37 -7.60
CA LEU A 564 -0.04 9.60 -7.23
C LEU A 564 0.00 10.61 -8.40
N LEU A 565 0.21 10.13 -9.64
CA LEU A 565 0.15 11.00 -10.82
C LEU A 565 -1.26 11.55 -11.07
N VAL A 566 -2.29 10.71 -10.94
CA VAL A 566 -3.70 11.08 -11.14
C VAL A 566 -4.19 12.09 -10.09
N MET A 567 -3.68 12.04 -8.86
CA MET A 567 -3.97 13.05 -7.83
C MET A 567 -3.60 14.47 -8.30
N PHE A 568 -2.46 14.63 -8.98
CA PHE A 568 -2.00 15.93 -9.53
C PHE A 568 -2.53 16.21 -10.94
N VAL A 569 -2.69 15.17 -11.75
CA VAL A 569 -3.10 15.28 -13.15
C VAL A 569 -4.16 14.21 -13.46
N PRO A 570 -5.44 14.50 -13.19
CA PRO A 570 -6.55 13.56 -13.44
C PRO A 570 -6.59 13.01 -14.87
N SER A 571 -6.20 13.81 -15.87
CA SER A 571 -6.19 13.39 -17.28
C SER A 571 -5.20 12.25 -17.58
N ALA A 572 -4.25 11.96 -16.67
CA ALA A 572 -3.40 10.78 -16.75
C ALA A 572 -4.18 9.48 -16.72
N TRP A 573 -5.33 9.43 -16.04
CA TRP A 573 -6.18 8.25 -16.00
C TRP A 573 -6.74 7.90 -17.40
N LEU A 574 -7.09 8.90 -18.21
CA LEU A 574 -7.56 8.69 -19.59
C LEU A 574 -6.46 8.06 -20.47
N VAL A 575 -5.22 8.51 -20.31
CA VAL A 575 -4.07 7.92 -21.01
C VAL A 575 -3.87 6.46 -20.59
N LEU A 576 -4.02 6.14 -19.30
CA LEU A 576 -3.95 4.77 -18.80
C LEU A 576 -5.05 3.88 -19.38
N VAL A 577 -6.29 4.39 -19.48
CA VAL A 577 -7.42 3.64 -20.08
C VAL A 577 -7.15 3.32 -21.54
N VAL A 578 -6.71 4.29 -22.34
CA VAL A 578 -6.42 4.07 -23.76
C VAL A 578 -5.21 3.14 -23.94
N ALA A 579 -4.17 3.27 -23.10
CA ALA A 579 -3.02 2.37 -23.10
C ALA A 579 -3.40 0.93 -22.68
N ALA A 580 -4.25 0.78 -21.65
CA ALA A 580 -4.76 -0.51 -21.20
C ALA A 580 -5.62 -1.20 -22.27
N LEU A 581 -6.45 -0.44 -22.98
CA LEU A 581 -7.22 -0.94 -24.12
C LEU A 581 -6.30 -1.46 -25.23
N PHE A 582 -5.24 -0.70 -25.56
CA PHE A 582 -4.26 -1.14 -26.55
C PHE A 582 -3.56 -2.44 -26.14
N VAL A 583 -3.17 -2.57 -24.87
CA VAL A 583 -2.58 -3.80 -24.32
C VAL A 583 -3.58 -4.96 -24.38
N ALA A 584 -4.84 -4.74 -24.00
CA ALA A 584 -5.89 -5.74 -24.05
C ALA A 584 -6.17 -6.23 -25.49
N VAL A 585 -6.12 -5.34 -26.48
CA VAL A 585 -6.30 -5.67 -27.90
C VAL A 585 -5.13 -6.50 -28.44
N ARG A 586 -3.89 -6.23 -28.02
CA ARG A 586 -2.71 -6.99 -28.49
C ARG A 586 -2.45 -8.30 -27.76
N GLY A 587 -2.65 -8.34 -26.44
CA GLY A 587 -2.28 -9.47 -25.58
C GLY A 587 -3.46 -10.31 -25.09
N GLY A 588 -4.69 -9.97 -25.46
CA GLY A 588 -5.90 -10.64 -24.99
C GLY A 588 -6.32 -10.21 -23.57
N LEU A 589 -7.57 -9.74 -23.43
CA LEU A 589 -8.09 -9.22 -22.17
C LEU A 589 -8.03 -10.22 -21.02
N ARG A 590 -8.29 -11.51 -21.28
CA ARG A 590 -8.35 -12.56 -20.23
C ARG A 590 -7.00 -12.82 -19.56
N GLU A 591 -5.90 -12.64 -20.27
CA GLU A 591 -4.57 -12.92 -19.71
C GLU A 591 -4.13 -11.85 -18.71
N HIS A 592 -4.49 -10.59 -18.97
CA HIS A 592 -4.04 -9.42 -18.18
C HIS A 592 -5.17 -8.75 -17.40
N ALA A 593 -6.38 -9.34 -17.36
CA ALA A 593 -7.57 -8.71 -16.78
C ALA A 593 -7.36 -8.26 -15.33
N ARG A 594 -6.74 -9.10 -14.51
CA ARG A 594 -6.50 -8.81 -13.09
C ARG A 594 -5.49 -7.67 -12.91
N GLU A 595 -4.39 -7.66 -13.68
CA GLU A 595 -3.37 -6.61 -13.61
C GLU A 595 -3.93 -5.27 -14.11
N LEU A 596 -4.67 -5.28 -15.22
CA LEU A 596 -5.32 -4.09 -15.77
C LEU A 596 -6.40 -3.54 -14.82
N ALA A 597 -7.17 -4.41 -14.15
CA ALA A 597 -8.14 -3.99 -13.14
C ALA A 597 -7.46 -3.24 -11.98
N VAL A 598 -6.29 -3.70 -11.52
CA VAL A 598 -5.51 -2.99 -10.48
C VAL A 598 -4.98 -1.66 -11.00
N VAL A 599 -4.35 -1.65 -12.19
CA VAL A 599 -3.75 -0.44 -12.77
C VAL A 599 -4.79 0.66 -13.06
N LEU A 600 -6.03 0.30 -13.42
CA LEU A 600 -7.09 1.26 -13.70
C LEU A 600 -7.96 1.60 -12.48
N GLY A 601 -8.24 0.60 -11.62
CA GLY A 601 -9.16 0.75 -10.49
C GLY A 601 -8.53 1.42 -9.27
N VAL A 602 -7.29 1.08 -8.94
CA VAL A 602 -6.63 1.64 -7.74
C VAL A 602 -6.40 3.14 -7.85
N PRO A 603 -5.96 3.74 -8.97
CA PRO A 603 -5.89 5.20 -9.09
C PRO A 603 -7.20 5.91 -8.78
N LEU A 604 -8.36 5.33 -9.15
CA LEU A 604 -9.68 5.88 -8.81
C LEU A 604 -9.97 5.78 -7.31
N LEU A 605 -9.63 4.65 -6.68
CA LEU A 605 -9.78 4.46 -5.24
C LEU A 605 -8.92 5.44 -4.43
N LEU A 606 -7.73 5.76 -4.96
CA LEU A 606 -6.78 6.68 -4.33
C LEU A 606 -7.17 8.16 -4.46
N VAL A 607 -8.19 8.49 -5.25
CA VAL A 607 -8.73 9.86 -5.35
C VAL A 607 -10.18 9.95 -4.85
N LEU A 608 -10.68 8.94 -4.12
CA LEU A 608 -11.93 9.07 -3.36
C LEU A 608 -11.69 10.00 -2.17
N PRO A 609 -12.61 10.88 -1.74
CA PRO A 609 -13.97 11.11 -2.25
C PRO A 609 -14.04 12.00 -3.51
N TRP A 610 -12.94 12.64 -3.91
CA TRP A 610 -12.90 13.56 -5.05
C TRP A 610 -13.46 12.97 -6.35
N ALA A 611 -13.16 11.71 -6.67
CA ALA A 611 -13.74 11.02 -7.82
C ALA A 611 -15.27 10.92 -7.79
N ILE A 612 -15.90 10.83 -6.60
CA ILE A 612 -17.37 10.81 -6.48
C ILE A 612 -17.92 12.21 -6.75
N GLY A 613 -17.33 13.25 -6.16
CA GLY A 613 -17.78 14.62 -6.43
C GLY A 613 -17.53 15.07 -7.88
N SER A 614 -16.55 14.48 -8.57
CA SER A 614 -16.34 14.72 -10.01
C SER A 614 -17.49 14.23 -10.90
N LEU A 615 -18.43 13.41 -10.39
CA LEU A 615 -19.57 12.92 -11.17
C LEU A 615 -20.56 14.04 -11.53
N THR A 616 -20.62 15.11 -10.74
CA THR A 616 -21.46 16.30 -11.04
C THR A 616 -20.82 17.19 -12.11
N ALA A 617 -19.48 17.21 -12.19
CA ALA A 617 -18.71 17.96 -13.17
C ALA A 617 -17.58 17.11 -13.80
N PRO A 618 -17.90 16.20 -14.75
CA PRO A 618 -16.91 15.27 -15.32
C PRO A 618 -15.74 15.95 -16.04
N SER A 619 -15.93 17.18 -16.49
CA SER A 619 -14.91 17.98 -17.16
C SER A 619 -13.69 18.29 -16.28
N VAL A 620 -13.81 18.17 -14.95
CA VAL A 620 -12.70 18.33 -14.00
C VAL A 620 -11.59 17.29 -14.22
N TRP A 621 -11.89 16.13 -14.80
CA TRP A 621 -10.88 15.13 -15.17
C TRP A 621 -9.90 15.61 -16.24
N LEU A 622 -10.22 16.72 -16.92
CA LEU A 622 -9.36 17.34 -17.92
C LEU A 622 -8.48 18.45 -17.35
N VAL A 623 -8.72 18.86 -16.10
CA VAL A 623 -8.03 19.96 -15.44
C VAL A 623 -6.97 19.42 -14.50
N GLU A 624 -5.78 20.00 -14.52
CA GLU A 624 -4.67 19.61 -13.62
C GLU A 624 -4.65 20.43 -12.32
N ALA A 625 -3.85 20.01 -11.35
CA ALA A 625 -3.69 20.73 -10.08
C ALA A 625 -3.21 22.17 -10.27
N GLY A 626 -3.89 23.10 -9.58
CA GLY A 626 -3.67 24.54 -9.64
C GLY A 626 -4.86 25.27 -10.27
N ARG A 627 -4.73 26.60 -10.42
CA ARG A 627 -5.84 27.45 -10.86
C ARG A 627 -6.22 27.22 -12.33
N PRO A 628 -7.49 26.91 -12.65
CA PRO A 628 -7.96 26.88 -14.02
C PRO A 628 -8.11 28.28 -14.61
N ALA A 629 -8.16 28.38 -15.95
CA ALA A 629 -8.53 29.57 -16.72
C ALA A 629 -7.72 30.88 -16.49
N VAL A 630 -6.51 30.83 -15.91
CA VAL A 630 -5.77 32.07 -15.57
C VAL A 630 -5.01 32.71 -16.74
N LEU A 631 -4.45 31.91 -17.64
CA LEU A 631 -3.60 32.40 -18.74
C LEU A 631 -4.26 32.11 -20.09
N PRO A 632 -4.24 33.05 -21.05
CA PRO A 632 -4.77 32.80 -22.39
C PRO A 632 -3.96 31.70 -23.09
N LEU A 633 -4.66 30.70 -23.64
CA LEU A 633 -4.07 29.54 -24.31
C LEU A 633 -4.54 29.46 -25.77
N ASP A 634 -3.65 29.79 -26.71
CA ASP A 634 -3.84 29.54 -28.14
C ASP A 634 -2.58 28.92 -28.77
N PRO A 635 -2.21 27.68 -28.38
CA PRO A 635 -1.11 26.99 -29.03
C PRO A 635 -1.49 26.61 -30.46
N GLY A 636 -0.61 26.93 -31.43
CA GLY A 636 -0.74 26.41 -32.78
C GLY A 636 -0.49 24.91 -32.82
N VAL A 637 -0.94 24.22 -33.88
CA VAL A 637 -0.66 22.78 -34.08
C VAL A 637 0.85 22.50 -34.05
N LEU A 638 1.64 23.41 -34.63
CA LEU A 638 3.09 23.32 -34.66
C LEU A 638 3.68 23.45 -33.25
N ASP A 639 3.16 24.36 -32.40
CA ASP A 639 3.58 24.46 -31.00
C ASP A 639 3.32 23.15 -30.24
N LEU A 640 2.16 22.53 -30.42
CA LEU A 640 1.83 21.25 -29.79
C LEU A 640 2.80 20.13 -30.22
N VAL A 641 3.12 20.02 -31.50
CA VAL A 641 4.10 19.02 -31.99
C VAL A 641 5.49 19.25 -31.39
N LEU A 642 5.88 20.51 -31.19
CA LEU A 642 7.15 20.90 -30.59
C LEU A 642 7.16 20.83 -29.06
N GLY A 643 6.07 20.40 -28.43
CA GLY A 643 5.98 20.31 -26.97
C GLY A 643 5.82 21.67 -26.29
N ARG A 644 5.26 22.66 -26.97
CA ARG A 644 4.93 23.98 -26.45
C ARG A 644 3.41 24.09 -26.23
N ALA A 645 3.03 24.45 -25.01
CA ALA A 645 1.63 24.69 -24.64
C ALA A 645 1.19 26.16 -24.86
N GLY A 646 2.14 27.05 -25.21
CA GLY A 646 1.91 28.48 -25.35
C GLY A 646 1.99 29.25 -24.02
N GLY A 647 1.78 30.57 -24.09
CA GLY A 647 1.80 31.47 -22.94
C GLY A 647 3.17 32.05 -22.57
N PRO A 648 3.21 32.94 -21.56
CA PRO A 648 4.44 33.58 -21.07
C PRO A 648 5.49 32.55 -20.60
N GLY A 649 6.77 32.86 -20.76
CA GLY A 649 7.88 31.98 -20.35
C GLY A 649 8.05 30.70 -21.18
N SER A 650 7.41 30.58 -22.36
CA SER A 650 7.50 29.38 -23.21
C SER A 650 8.81 29.31 -24.01
N ALA A 651 9.56 28.21 -23.87
CA ALA A 651 10.88 28.03 -24.49
C ALA A 651 10.82 27.99 -26.04
N PRO A 652 11.70 28.70 -26.79
CA PRO A 652 11.62 28.90 -28.24
C PRO A 652 11.29 27.66 -29.09
N ALA A 653 10.51 27.83 -30.16
CA ALA A 653 10.04 26.73 -31.02
C ALA A 653 11.17 25.82 -31.56
N TRP A 654 12.30 26.40 -31.95
CA TRP A 654 13.42 25.63 -32.52
C TRP A 654 14.02 24.59 -31.56
N LEU A 655 13.86 24.76 -30.24
CA LEU A 655 14.32 23.78 -29.24
C LEU A 655 13.52 22.46 -29.30
N GLY A 656 12.27 22.50 -29.76
CA GLY A 656 11.40 21.32 -29.82
C GLY A 656 11.55 20.48 -31.09
N ILE A 657 12.20 20.99 -32.15
CA ILE A 657 12.19 20.36 -33.49
C ILE A 657 12.91 19.01 -33.49
N GLY A 658 14.01 18.90 -32.74
CA GLY A 658 14.86 17.71 -32.74
C GLY A 658 14.17 16.45 -32.20
N LEU A 659 13.25 16.58 -31.24
CA LEU A 659 12.67 15.44 -30.54
C LEU A 659 11.67 14.64 -31.40
N PRO A 660 10.65 15.25 -32.05
CA PRO A 660 9.76 14.53 -32.96
C PRO A 660 10.54 13.87 -34.11
N LEU A 661 11.53 14.55 -34.68
CA LEU A 661 12.37 14.01 -35.75
C LEU A 661 13.18 12.80 -35.27
N ALA A 662 13.79 12.87 -34.09
CA ALA A 662 14.50 11.74 -33.49
C ALA A 662 13.56 10.56 -33.20
N GLY A 663 12.34 10.82 -32.71
CA GLY A 663 11.31 9.82 -32.48
C GLY A 663 10.86 9.10 -33.75
N LEU A 664 10.79 9.81 -34.90
CA LEU A 664 10.46 9.24 -36.20
C LEU A 664 11.64 8.44 -36.79
N VAL A 665 12.85 8.97 -36.70
CA VAL A 665 14.08 8.28 -37.17
C VAL A 665 14.32 6.97 -36.40
N ALA A 666 13.84 6.87 -35.16
CA ALA A 666 13.91 5.64 -34.37
C ALA A 666 13.29 4.41 -35.05
N PHE A 667 12.35 4.57 -36.00
CA PHE A 667 11.78 3.48 -36.78
C PHE A 667 12.75 2.85 -37.79
N LEU A 668 13.78 3.58 -38.21
CA LEU A 668 14.71 3.11 -39.25
C LEU A 668 15.58 1.93 -38.77
N ARG A 669 15.67 1.70 -37.45
CA ARG A 669 16.46 0.61 -36.87
C ARG A 669 15.60 -0.63 -36.64
N ALA A 670 15.85 -1.66 -37.46
CA ALA A 670 15.08 -2.91 -37.43
C ALA A 670 15.19 -3.65 -36.08
N GLU A 671 16.37 -3.68 -35.47
CA GLU A 671 16.64 -4.39 -34.21
C GLU A 671 15.79 -3.90 -33.03
N THR A 672 15.50 -2.60 -32.98
CA THR A 672 14.79 -1.96 -31.87
C THR A 672 13.32 -1.70 -32.18
N ARG A 673 12.86 -2.03 -33.40
CA ARG A 673 11.56 -1.63 -33.93
C ARG A 673 10.38 -2.07 -33.07
N THR A 674 10.40 -3.30 -32.52
CA THR A 674 9.32 -3.80 -31.68
C THR A 674 9.18 -3.01 -30.38
N LYS A 675 10.30 -2.65 -29.74
CA LYS A 675 10.31 -1.81 -28.54
C LYS A 675 9.81 -0.40 -28.87
N VAL A 676 10.28 0.18 -29.97
CA VAL A 676 9.88 1.51 -30.45
C VAL A 676 8.37 1.54 -30.78
N LEU A 677 7.82 0.50 -31.40
CA LEU A 677 6.38 0.39 -31.66
C LEU A 677 5.54 0.36 -30.37
N GLY A 678 6.06 -0.26 -29.29
CA GLY A 678 5.41 -0.22 -27.98
C GLY A 678 5.36 1.19 -27.38
N VAL A 679 6.47 1.94 -27.49
CA VAL A 679 6.53 3.35 -27.05
C VAL A 679 5.57 4.23 -27.85
N TRP A 680 5.54 4.07 -29.16
CA TRP A 680 4.65 4.83 -30.04
C TRP A 680 3.16 4.56 -29.81
N ALA A 681 2.80 3.41 -29.27
CA ALA A 681 1.41 3.17 -28.86
C ALA A 681 0.97 4.10 -27.71
N VAL A 682 1.86 4.34 -26.74
CA VAL A 682 1.60 5.29 -25.64
C VAL A 682 1.59 6.73 -26.16
N VAL A 683 2.50 7.07 -27.07
CA VAL A 683 2.50 8.38 -27.75
C VAL A 683 1.19 8.61 -28.49
N LEU A 684 0.72 7.61 -29.25
CA LEU A 684 -0.54 7.69 -29.97
C LEU A 684 -1.74 7.82 -29.02
N ALA A 685 -1.76 7.07 -27.92
CA ALA A 685 -2.80 7.19 -26.89
C ALA A 685 -2.87 8.62 -26.34
N ALA A 686 -1.74 9.19 -25.94
CA ALA A 686 -1.67 10.58 -25.45
C ALA A 686 -2.03 11.60 -26.54
N ALA A 687 -1.61 11.38 -27.79
CA ALA A 687 -1.94 12.25 -28.92
C ALA A 687 -3.44 12.25 -29.27
N VAL A 688 -4.11 11.10 -29.16
CA VAL A 688 -5.57 10.99 -29.35
C VAL A 688 -6.30 11.78 -28.25
N VAL A 689 -5.90 11.61 -26.98
CA VAL A 689 -6.48 12.38 -25.88
C VAL A 689 -6.22 13.87 -26.07
N LEU A 690 -5.00 14.27 -26.46
CA LEU A 690 -4.64 15.67 -26.73
C LEU A 690 -5.45 16.27 -27.89
N ALA A 691 -5.62 15.53 -28.98
CA ALA A 691 -6.40 15.97 -30.12
C ALA A 691 -7.88 16.17 -29.74
N ALA A 692 -8.42 15.31 -28.87
CA ALA A 692 -9.76 15.46 -28.34
C ALA A 692 -9.87 16.69 -27.40
N THR A 693 -8.98 16.83 -26.43
CA THR A 693 -9.06 17.91 -25.43
C THR A 693 -8.71 19.29 -25.98
N SER A 694 -7.81 19.37 -26.98
CA SER A 694 -7.44 20.65 -27.60
C SER A 694 -8.58 21.35 -28.35
N ARG A 695 -9.65 20.62 -28.71
CA ARG A 695 -10.81 21.18 -29.42
C ARG A 695 -12.04 21.41 -28.56
N VAL A 696 -12.02 20.94 -27.31
CA VAL A 696 -13.18 21.01 -26.40
C VAL A 696 -12.96 22.16 -25.43
N SER A 697 -13.91 23.10 -25.38
CA SER A 697 -14.01 24.04 -24.27
C SER A 697 -14.63 23.32 -23.06
N VAL A 698 -14.09 23.60 -21.89
CA VAL A 698 -14.55 23.07 -20.61
C VAL A 698 -15.15 24.22 -19.80
N SER A 699 -16.31 23.95 -19.23
CA SER A 699 -16.89 24.74 -18.14
C SER A 699 -16.78 23.96 -16.83
N LEU A 700 -16.53 24.70 -15.75
CA LEU A 700 -16.60 24.20 -14.38
C LEU A 700 -17.61 25.05 -13.62
N PRO A 701 -18.38 24.47 -12.67
CA PRO A 701 -19.38 25.18 -11.88
C PRO A 701 -18.95 26.55 -11.36
N GLY A 702 -17.81 26.63 -10.67
CA GLY A 702 -17.33 27.85 -10.04
C GLY A 702 -16.41 28.70 -10.90
N VAL A 703 -16.28 28.40 -12.19
CA VAL A 703 -15.48 29.19 -13.14
C VAL A 703 -16.42 29.87 -14.13
N PRO A 704 -16.53 31.22 -14.12
CA PRO A 704 -17.58 31.94 -14.86
C PRO A 704 -17.35 32.00 -16.38
N VAL A 705 -16.27 31.40 -16.89
CA VAL A 705 -15.90 31.42 -18.30
C VAL A 705 -15.57 30.02 -18.80
N GLU A 706 -15.96 29.72 -20.04
CA GLU A 706 -15.45 28.53 -20.73
C GLU A 706 -13.98 28.71 -21.08
N PHE A 707 -13.19 27.66 -20.86
CA PHE A 707 -11.75 27.70 -21.14
C PHE A 707 -11.27 26.38 -21.74
N ARG A 708 -10.12 26.42 -22.41
CA ARG A 708 -9.46 25.21 -22.90
C ARG A 708 -8.59 24.60 -21.82
N PRO A 709 -8.66 23.27 -21.59
CA PRO A 709 -7.76 22.59 -20.66
C PRO A 709 -6.29 22.76 -21.06
N TRP A 710 -5.43 22.86 -20.05
CA TRP A 710 -3.99 22.94 -20.26
C TRP A 710 -3.45 21.61 -20.85
N PRO A 711 -2.73 21.64 -22.00
CA PRO A 711 -2.27 20.42 -22.66
C PRO A 711 -0.96 19.84 -22.10
N GLY A 712 -0.34 20.48 -21.09
CA GLY A 712 1.06 20.23 -20.74
C GLY A 712 1.39 18.80 -20.35
N PHE A 713 0.57 18.11 -19.57
CA PHE A 713 0.83 16.71 -19.24
C PHE A 713 0.76 15.77 -20.46
N LEU A 714 -0.20 15.98 -21.35
CA LEU A 714 -0.32 15.15 -22.57
C LEU A 714 0.88 15.38 -23.49
N LEU A 715 1.33 16.63 -23.62
CA LEU A 715 2.57 16.98 -24.32
C LEU A 715 3.80 16.35 -23.66
N LEU A 716 3.86 16.34 -22.32
CA LEU A 716 4.94 15.69 -21.57
C LEU A 716 5.01 14.19 -21.91
N VAL A 717 3.89 13.47 -21.94
CA VAL A 717 3.87 12.04 -22.31
C VAL A 717 4.34 11.81 -23.75
N ILE A 718 3.89 12.65 -24.70
CA ILE A 718 4.29 12.57 -26.11
C ILE A 718 5.80 12.79 -26.26
N GLN A 719 6.32 13.87 -25.69
CA GLN A 719 7.74 14.22 -25.77
C GLN A 719 8.62 13.21 -25.02
N ALA A 720 8.16 12.69 -23.87
CA ALA A 720 8.81 11.59 -23.16
C ALA A 720 8.93 10.35 -24.05
N GLY A 721 7.88 10.02 -24.80
CA GLY A 721 7.87 8.93 -25.75
C GLY A 721 8.87 9.12 -26.89
N PHE A 722 9.01 10.34 -27.42
CA PHE A 722 10.04 10.65 -28.42
C PHE A 722 11.46 10.48 -27.86
N VAL A 723 11.73 10.99 -26.65
CA VAL A 723 13.02 10.81 -25.97
C VAL A 723 13.32 9.33 -25.72
N LEU A 724 12.33 8.57 -25.25
CA LEU A 724 12.47 7.14 -24.97
C LEU A 724 12.74 6.34 -26.26
N ALA A 725 11.98 6.61 -27.33
CA ALA A 725 12.17 5.97 -28.63
C ALA A 725 13.55 6.29 -29.23
N ALA A 726 13.96 7.56 -29.20
CA ALA A 726 15.27 7.99 -29.68
C ALA A 726 16.42 7.35 -28.88
N THR A 727 16.28 7.26 -27.56
CA THR A 727 17.30 6.66 -26.69
C THR A 727 17.45 5.16 -26.93
N ILE A 728 16.33 4.43 -27.08
CA ILE A 728 16.34 3.00 -27.43
C ILE A 728 17.01 2.80 -28.79
N ALA A 729 16.66 3.61 -29.78
CA ALA A 729 17.24 3.52 -31.12
C ALA A 729 18.73 3.90 -31.15
N ALA A 730 19.18 4.81 -30.27
CA ALA A 730 20.57 5.23 -30.14
C ALA A 730 21.47 4.21 -29.41
N ASP A 731 20.89 3.26 -28.66
CA ASP A 731 21.65 2.33 -27.83
C ASP A 731 22.53 1.37 -28.66
N GLY A 732 23.86 1.47 -28.53
CA GLY A 732 24.79 0.65 -29.30
C GLY A 732 25.02 1.08 -30.76
N VAL A 733 24.52 2.25 -31.17
CA VAL A 733 24.68 2.77 -32.55
C VAL A 733 26.14 2.92 -32.97
N VAL A 734 27.02 3.32 -32.05
CA VAL A 734 28.46 3.47 -32.34
C VAL A 734 29.08 2.16 -32.82
N LYS A 735 28.65 1.03 -32.23
CA LYS A 735 29.14 -0.30 -32.61
C LYS A 735 28.57 -0.74 -33.97
N SER A 736 27.26 -0.56 -34.18
CA SER A 736 26.61 -0.97 -35.43
C SER A 736 27.03 -0.14 -36.65
N VAL A 737 27.32 1.15 -36.47
CA VAL A 737 27.78 2.02 -37.58
C VAL A 737 29.20 1.69 -38.01
N SER A 738 30.06 1.24 -37.08
CA SER A 738 31.43 0.80 -37.40
C SER A 738 31.50 -0.48 -38.23
N GLU A 739 30.42 -1.29 -38.23
CA GLU A 739 30.34 -2.59 -38.90
C GLU A 739 29.54 -2.54 -40.23
N ALA A 740 28.95 -1.39 -40.59
CA ALA A 740 28.01 -1.27 -41.73
C ALA A 740 28.58 -0.54 -42.97
N SER A 741 28.18 -0.96 -44.16
CA SER A 741 28.52 -0.30 -45.43
C SER A 741 27.79 1.06 -45.61
N PHE A 742 28.48 2.05 -46.18
CA PHE A 742 27.96 3.42 -46.34
C PHE A 742 26.63 3.49 -47.11
N SER A 743 25.63 4.21 -46.58
CA SER A 743 24.27 4.32 -47.14
C SER A 743 23.70 5.73 -46.90
N TRP A 744 22.78 6.19 -47.76
CA TRP A 744 22.10 7.50 -47.64
C TRP A 744 21.38 7.72 -46.29
N ARG A 745 21.07 6.64 -45.57
CA ARG A 745 20.47 6.69 -44.23
C ARG A 745 21.44 7.22 -43.16
N GLN A 746 22.75 7.08 -43.36
CA GLN A 746 23.79 7.52 -42.42
C GLN A 746 23.93 9.05 -42.33
N PRO A 747 24.03 9.83 -43.43
CA PRO A 747 24.09 11.29 -43.33
C PRO A 747 22.81 11.89 -42.74
N VAL A 748 21.63 11.36 -43.09
CA VAL A 748 20.36 11.80 -42.48
C VAL A 748 20.33 11.49 -40.98
N ALA A 749 20.72 10.28 -40.58
CA ALA A 749 20.82 9.92 -39.16
C ALA A 749 21.86 10.78 -38.42
N ALA A 750 22.98 11.14 -39.05
CA ALA A 750 24.01 12.00 -38.47
C ALA A 750 23.52 13.43 -38.21
N VAL A 751 22.84 14.04 -39.18
CA VAL A 751 22.24 15.38 -39.01
C VAL A 751 21.20 15.38 -37.90
N VAL A 752 20.32 14.37 -37.87
CA VAL A 752 19.30 14.24 -36.82
C VAL A 752 19.94 13.96 -35.46
N ALA A 753 21.01 13.17 -35.39
CA ALA A 753 21.75 12.93 -34.15
C ALA A 753 22.42 14.20 -33.63
N VAL A 754 23.04 15.01 -34.50
CA VAL A 754 23.63 16.30 -34.11
C VAL A 754 22.55 17.25 -33.59
N ALA A 755 21.42 17.36 -34.28
CA ALA A 755 20.29 18.17 -33.83
C ALA A 755 19.73 17.68 -32.48
N ALA A 756 19.60 16.37 -32.29
CA ALA A 756 19.12 15.75 -31.05
C ALA A 756 20.11 15.92 -29.89
N LEU A 757 21.43 15.93 -30.15
CA LEU A 757 22.47 16.21 -29.16
C LEU A 757 22.53 17.70 -28.78
N ALA A 758 22.32 18.60 -29.75
CA ALA A 758 22.33 20.04 -29.54
C ALA A 758 21.09 20.53 -28.75
N ALA A 759 19.91 19.94 -28.98
CA ALA A 759 18.66 20.35 -28.33
C ALA A 759 18.71 20.42 -26.79
N PRO A 760 19.17 19.40 -26.04
CA PRO A 760 19.24 19.49 -24.58
C PRO A 760 20.30 20.49 -24.09
N LEU A 761 21.42 20.65 -24.80
CA LEU A 761 22.45 21.62 -24.43
C LEU A 761 21.97 23.06 -24.61
N LEU A 762 21.32 23.34 -25.74
CA LEU A 762 20.71 24.64 -26.01
C LEU A 762 19.52 24.90 -25.08
N GLY A 763 18.73 23.87 -24.76
CA GLY A 763 17.62 23.97 -23.79
C GLY A 763 18.10 24.26 -22.38
N LEU A 764 19.16 23.58 -21.92
CA LEU A 764 19.82 23.87 -20.63
C LEU A 764 20.35 25.30 -20.61
N GLY A 765 21.04 25.74 -21.66
CA GLY A 765 21.54 27.11 -21.78
C GLY A 765 20.42 28.14 -21.74
N TRP A 766 19.34 27.92 -22.50
CA TRP A 766 18.16 28.78 -22.47
C TRP A 766 17.54 28.87 -21.07
N TRP A 767 17.31 27.73 -20.43
CA TRP A 767 16.68 27.65 -19.11
C TRP A 767 17.51 28.31 -18.01
N VAL A 768 18.84 28.19 -18.03
CA VAL A 768 19.72 28.87 -17.07
C VAL A 768 19.64 30.40 -17.22
N LEU A 769 19.46 30.88 -18.45
CA LEU A 769 19.42 32.30 -18.77
C LEU A 769 18.04 32.94 -18.55
N HIS A 770 16.95 32.23 -18.86
CA HIS A 770 15.56 32.73 -18.91
C HIS A 770 14.62 31.93 -17.99
N GLY A 771 15.14 31.30 -16.95
CA GLY A 771 14.37 30.45 -16.04
C GLY A 771 13.40 31.24 -15.14
N ASP A 772 13.65 32.54 -15.01
CA ASP A 772 12.98 33.56 -14.20
C ASP A 772 11.97 34.42 -14.98
N ASP A 773 11.91 34.34 -16.31
CA ASP A 773 11.03 35.15 -17.17
C ASP A 773 9.52 34.78 -17.11
N GLY A 774 9.12 34.04 -16.08
CA GLY A 774 7.77 33.53 -15.88
C GLY A 774 6.89 34.42 -15.01
N PRO A 775 5.56 34.27 -15.05
CA PRO A 775 4.64 34.95 -14.14
C PRO A 775 4.69 34.44 -12.69
N LEU A 776 5.59 33.52 -12.37
CA LEU A 776 5.78 32.95 -11.03
C LEU A 776 6.80 33.80 -10.25
N GLU A 777 6.36 34.42 -9.16
CA GLU A 777 7.17 35.34 -8.37
C GLU A 777 7.06 35.03 -6.87
N ARG A 778 7.90 35.70 -6.07
CA ARG A 778 7.76 35.77 -4.60
C ARG A 778 7.33 37.16 -4.19
N SER A 779 6.06 37.32 -3.84
CA SER A 779 5.57 38.53 -3.17
C SER A 779 4.37 38.22 -2.28
N GLU A 780 4.02 39.12 -1.36
CA GLU A 780 2.79 38.98 -0.59
C GLU A 780 1.59 39.35 -1.48
N SER A 781 0.62 38.44 -1.58
CA SER A 781 -0.57 38.62 -2.42
C SER A 781 -1.30 39.93 -2.06
N THR A 782 -1.30 40.87 -3.00
CA THR A 782 -1.87 42.22 -2.83
C THR A 782 -3.32 42.29 -3.32
N ALA A 783 -4.05 41.17 -3.32
CA ALA A 783 -5.45 41.13 -3.79
C ALA A 783 -6.43 41.91 -2.89
N LEU A 784 -6.06 42.11 -1.62
CA LEU A 784 -6.80 42.91 -0.65
C LEU A 784 -5.84 43.84 0.12
N PRO A 785 -6.32 45.00 0.61
CA PRO A 785 -5.57 45.82 1.56
C PRO A 785 -5.17 45.02 2.81
N THR A 786 -3.95 45.21 3.33
CA THR A 786 -3.42 44.44 4.48
C THR A 786 -4.35 44.44 5.69
N TYR A 787 -4.99 45.58 6.00
CA TYR A 787 -5.93 45.68 7.12
C TYR A 787 -7.20 44.83 6.92
N LEU A 788 -7.73 44.71 5.69
CA LEU A 788 -8.87 43.83 5.38
C LEU A 788 -8.48 42.35 5.47
N GLN A 789 -7.23 42.02 5.14
CA GLN A 789 -6.70 40.67 5.31
C GLN A 789 -6.56 40.30 6.79
N GLU A 790 -6.05 41.22 7.63
CA GLU A 790 -5.94 41.02 9.08
C GLU A 790 -7.31 40.90 9.75
N LEU A 791 -8.28 41.74 9.35
CA LEU A 791 -9.65 41.68 9.86
C LEU A 791 -10.33 40.36 9.49
N ALA A 792 -10.14 39.87 8.26
CA ALA A 792 -10.69 38.59 7.82
C ALA A 792 -10.02 37.38 8.47
N ARG A 793 -8.75 37.49 8.91
CA ARG A 793 -8.03 36.40 9.62
C ARG A 793 -8.49 36.21 11.06
N GLY A 794 -9.11 37.21 11.68
CA GLY A 794 -9.47 37.19 13.10
C GLY A 794 -10.73 36.41 13.44
N ASN A 795 -11.59 36.09 12.46
CA ASN A 795 -12.84 35.36 12.68
C ASN A 795 -13.29 34.64 11.39
N ASP A 796 -13.46 33.32 11.45
CA ASP A 796 -13.89 32.46 10.33
C ASP A 796 -15.33 32.74 9.84
N GLU A 797 -16.11 33.48 10.63
CA GLU A 797 -17.45 33.93 10.26
C GLU A 797 -17.44 35.18 9.36
N THR A 798 -16.28 35.83 9.20
CA THR A 798 -16.17 37.13 8.53
C THR A 798 -15.59 37.01 7.11
N GLY A 799 -16.32 37.54 6.14
CA GLY A 799 -15.96 37.58 4.72
C GLY A 799 -15.86 39.00 4.17
N VAL A 800 -15.05 39.15 3.13
CA VAL A 800 -14.89 40.36 2.33
C VAL A 800 -15.44 40.09 0.92
N LEU A 801 -16.48 40.82 0.53
CA LEU A 801 -17.02 40.77 -0.83
C LEU A 801 -16.25 41.75 -1.72
N ARG A 802 -15.42 41.23 -2.62
CA ARG A 802 -14.75 42.02 -3.66
C ARG A 802 -15.66 42.15 -4.88
N ILE A 803 -15.86 43.36 -5.40
CA ILE A 803 -16.71 43.62 -6.57
C ILE A 803 -15.93 44.43 -7.60
N GLU A 804 -15.94 43.96 -8.84
CA GLU A 804 -15.28 44.59 -9.97
C GLU A 804 -16.23 44.75 -11.16
N GLY A 805 -15.87 45.65 -12.07
CA GLY A 805 -16.62 45.90 -13.29
C GLY A 805 -17.69 46.99 -13.16
N GLY A 806 -18.73 46.90 -13.98
CA GLY A 806 -19.81 47.89 -14.06
C GLY A 806 -20.78 47.61 -15.21
N MET A 807 -21.83 48.41 -15.33
CA MET A 807 -22.98 48.18 -16.24
C MET A 807 -22.62 47.88 -17.72
N ARG A 808 -21.45 48.31 -18.20
CA ARG A 808 -21.00 48.05 -19.59
C ARG A 808 -20.11 46.80 -19.74
N ARG A 809 -19.44 46.34 -18.69
CA ARG A 809 -18.48 45.22 -18.72
C ARG A 809 -19.00 43.98 -17.97
N GLY A 810 -20.19 44.06 -17.36
CA GLY A 810 -20.65 43.08 -16.39
C GLY A 810 -20.09 43.40 -15.00
N ILE A 811 -20.75 42.86 -13.97
CA ILE A 811 -20.31 42.98 -12.58
C ILE A 811 -19.81 41.60 -12.16
N GLU A 812 -18.54 41.54 -11.78
CA GLU A 812 -17.93 40.33 -11.23
C GLU A 812 -17.79 40.52 -9.72
N TYR A 813 -18.11 39.49 -8.94
CA TYR A 813 -17.90 39.51 -7.50
C TYR A 813 -17.19 38.25 -7.03
N GLN A 814 -16.43 38.40 -5.96
CA GLN A 814 -15.72 37.32 -5.31
C GLN A 814 -15.84 37.48 -3.80
N LEU A 815 -16.40 36.47 -3.13
CA LEU A 815 -16.47 36.43 -1.67
C LEU A 815 -15.22 35.74 -1.11
N LEU A 816 -14.38 36.53 -0.43
CA LEU A 816 -13.13 36.08 0.19
C LEU A 816 -13.35 35.88 1.69
N ARG A 817 -13.08 34.68 2.20
CA ARG A 817 -13.15 34.35 3.64
C ARG A 817 -11.79 33.96 4.18
N SER A 818 -11.52 34.30 5.44
CA SER A 818 -10.27 33.95 6.13
C SER A 818 -9.00 34.44 5.41
N GLY A 819 -9.10 35.50 4.59
CA GLY A 819 -8.00 36.13 3.86
C GLY A 819 -7.98 35.83 2.35
N PRO A 820 -6.81 35.96 1.68
CA PRO A 820 -6.66 35.63 0.26
C PRO A 820 -6.75 34.11 0.04
N GLN A 821 -7.25 33.70 -1.14
CA GLN A 821 -7.32 32.29 -1.55
C GLN A 821 -5.94 31.62 -1.51
N ARG A 822 -5.90 30.41 -0.98
CA ARG A 822 -4.68 29.60 -0.80
C ARG A 822 -4.71 28.37 -1.69
N LEU A 823 -3.54 27.78 -1.93
CA LEU A 823 -3.41 26.54 -2.70
C LEU A 823 -4.27 25.42 -2.08
N GLY A 824 -5.25 24.92 -2.85
CA GLY A 824 -6.26 23.97 -2.41
C GLY A 824 -7.67 24.54 -2.47
N ASP A 825 -7.84 25.82 -2.14
CA ASP A 825 -9.14 26.49 -2.14
C ASP A 825 -9.69 26.64 -3.56
N ASP A 826 -8.81 26.78 -4.55
CA ASP A 826 -9.11 26.87 -5.98
C ASP A 826 -9.85 25.63 -6.50
N GLY A 827 -9.43 24.44 -6.09
CA GLY A 827 -10.06 23.21 -6.56
C GLY A 827 -11.45 22.95 -5.95
N VAL A 828 -11.66 23.38 -4.69
CA VAL A 828 -13.00 23.35 -4.06
C VAL A 828 -13.90 24.36 -4.76
N LEU A 829 -13.45 25.61 -4.88
CA LEU A 829 -14.24 26.69 -5.48
C LEU A 829 -14.56 26.42 -6.95
N ALA A 830 -13.64 25.83 -7.72
CA ALA A 830 -13.91 25.48 -9.12
C ALA A 830 -15.07 24.47 -9.28
N LEU A 831 -15.30 23.61 -8.29
CA LEU A 831 -16.40 22.63 -8.26
C LEU A 831 -17.63 23.13 -7.48
N THR A 832 -17.60 24.36 -6.96
CA THR A 832 -18.71 24.93 -6.20
C THR A 832 -19.64 25.66 -7.15
N ASP A 833 -20.92 25.28 -7.17
CA ASP A 833 -21.94 26.00 -7.94
C ASP A 833 -22.14 27.41 -7.39
N PRO A 834 -22.32 28.44 -8.24
CA PRO A 834 -22.69 29.77 -7.79
C PRO A 834 -24.04 29.74 -7.07
N ASP A 835 -24.13 30.32 -5.87
CA ASP A 835 -25.41 30.42 -5.16
C ASP A 835 -26.34 31.44 -5.86
N PRO A 836 -27.47 31.01 -6.46
CA PRO A 836 -28.38 31.90 -7.16
C PRO A 836 -29.06 32.91 -6.22
N ARG A 837 -29.24 32.57 -4.94
CA ARG A 837 -29.84 33.47 -3.95
C ARG A 837 -28.89 34.61 -3.61
N PHE A 838 -27.62 34.29 -3.40
CA PHE A 838 -26.58 35.30 -3.16
C PHE A 838 -26.33 36.14 -4.42
N HIS A 839 -26.32 35.54 -5.61
CA HIS A 839 -26.20 36.27 -6.87
C HIS A 839 -27.32 37.30 -7.05
N ALA A 840 -28.58 36.87 -6.88
CA ALA A 840 -29.74 37.74 -6.96
C ALA A 840 -29.76 38.83 -5.88
N LEU A 841 -29.15 38.58 -4.71
CA LEU A 841 -28.96 39.57 -3.66
C LEU A 841 -27.98 40.67 -4.10
N VAL A 842 -26.83 40.30 -4.68
CA VAL A 842 -25.85 41.28 -5.21
C VAL A 842 -26.46 42.11 -6.36
N GLU A 843 -27.14 41.46 -7.31
CA GLU A 843 -27.81 42.15 -8.42
C GLU A 843 -28.90 43.11 -7.93
N ARG A 844 -29.72 42.67 -6.97
CA ARG A 844 -30.77 43.49 -6.36
C ARG A 844 -30.18 44.70 -5.64
N LEU A 845 -29.10 44.52 -4.89
CA LEU A 845 -28.49 45.61 -4.14
C LEU A 845 -27.88 46.69 -5.05
N LEU A 846 -27.38 46.29 -6.22
CA LEU A 846 -26.82 47.20 -7.22
C LEU A 846 -27.87 47.90 -8.09
N SER A 847 -29.12 47.41 -8.10
CA SER A 847 -30.21 47.94 -8.93
C SER A 847 -31.30 48.65 -8.13
N ALA A 848 -31.78 48.05 -7.03
CA ALA A 848 -32.81 48.57 -6.14
C ALA A 848 -32.70 47.92 -4.74
N ALA A 849 -31.81 48.46 -3.89
CA ALA A 849 -31.57 47.97 -2.54
C ALA A 849 -32.82 48.05 -1.65
N ARG A 850 -33.01 47.05 -0.77
CA ARG A 850 -34.07 46.98 0.26
C ARG A 850 -33.45 47.08 1.65
N THR A 851 -34.26 47.44 2.65
CA THR A 851 -33.84 47.58 4.05
C THR A 851 -33.22 46.33 4.66
N ASP A 852 -33.62 45.15 4.18
CA ASP A 852 -33.19 43.85 4.75
C ASP A 852 -31.96 43.27 4.04
N ASP A 853 -31.51 43.86 2.92
CA ASP A 853 -30.44 43.29 2.09
C ASP A 853 -29.07 43.26 2.81
N ALA A 854 -28.80 44.23 3.69
CA ALA A 854 -27.60 44.22 4.54
C ALA A 854 -27.61 43.07 5.55
N ALA A 855 -28.77 42.75 6.13
CA ALA A 855 -28.91 41.62 7.05
C ALA A 855 -28.76 40.28 6.33
N LEU A 856 -29.31 40.17 5.11
CA LEU A 856 -29.13 39.00 4.26
C LEU A 856 -27.67 38.84 3.80
N MET A 857 -26.96 39.91 3.43
CA MET A 857 -25.52 39.81 3.14
C MET A 857 -24.73 39.35 4.38
N ALA A 858 -25.11 39.87 5.55
CA ALA A 858 -24.49 39.48 6.81
C ALA A 858 -24.78 38.01 7.17
N SER A 859 -25.92 37.43 6.80
CA SER A 859 -26.20 35.99 7.03
C SER A 859 -25.36 35.05 6.15
N TYR A 860 -24.79 35.58 5.06
CA TYR A 860 -23.72 34.94 4.30
C TYR A 860 -22.34 35.31 4.87
N GLY A 861 -22.24 35.79 6.09
CA GLY A 861 -21.00 36.18 6.76
C GLY A 861 -20.23 37.35 6.12
N VAL A 862 -20.84 38.13 5.22
CA VAL A 862 -20.17 39.31 4.64
C VAL A 862 -20.09 40.41 5.70
N ARG A 863 -18.88 40.90 5.99
CA ARG A 863 -18.67 42.06 6.89
C ARG A 863 -18.20 43.31 6.15
N TYR A 864 -17.41 43.11 5.10
CA TYR A 864 -16.83 44.21 4.32
C TYR A 864 -17.12 44.01 2.85
N VAL A 865 -17.32 45.12 2.13
CA VAL A 865 -17.39 45.15 0.67
C VAL A 865 -16.23 46.00 0.18
N TYR A 866 -15.47 45.50 -0.78
CA TYR A 866 -14.32 46.19 -1.37
C TYR A 866 -14.46 46.28 -2.88
N ALA A 867 -14.41 47.50 -3.42
CA ALA A 867 -14.37 47.75 -4.85
C ALA A 867 -13.02 48.41 -5.20
N PRO A 868 -12.13 47.70 -5.93
CA PRO A 868 -10.85 48.25 -6.35
C PRO A 868 -11.03 49.30 -7.45
N ALA A 869 -10.03 50.16 -7.60
CA ALA A 869 -10.04 51.22 -8.60
C ALA A 869 -9.87 50.65 -10.03
N PRO A 870 -10.58 51.18 -11.05
CA PRO A 870 -11.58 52.24 -10.99
C PRO A 870 -12.98 51.70 -10.63
N VAL A 871 -13.59 52.25 -9.58
CA VAL A 871 -14.96 51.86 -9.17
C VAL A 871 -15.99 52.51 -10.09
N ALA A 872 -16.90 51.70 -10.65
CA ALA A 872 -18.01 52.22 -11.44
C ALA A 872 -18.99 53.01 -10.55
N GLY A 873 -19.47 54.16 -11.03
CA GLY A 873 -20.41 55.02 -10.27
C GLY A 873 -21.70 54.32 -9.87
N ALA A 874 -22.18 53.34 -10.67
CA ALA A 874 -23.33 52.52 -10.34
C ALA A 874 -23.08 51.61 -9.12
N VAL A 875 -21.87 51.03 -9.01
CA VAL A 875 -21.48 50.20 -7.86
C VAL A 875 -21.35 51.06 -6.61
N ALA A 876 -20.65 52.19 -6.72
CA ALA A 876 -20.49 53.09 -5.58
C ALA A 876 -21.85 53.66 -5.09
N GLY A 877 -22.69 54.10 -6.02
CA GLY A 877 -24.01 54.65 -5.71
C GLY A 877 -24.98 53.62 -5.12
N GLY A 878 -24.93 52.36 -5.55
CA GLY A 878 -25.77 51.29 -5.02
C GLY A 878 -25.47 51.00 -3.54
N PHE A 879 -24.19 50.86 -3.18
CA PHE A 879 -23.79 50.63 -1.79
C PHE A 879 -23.91 51.88 -0.91
N ASP A 880 -23.62 53.08 -1.43
CA ASP A 880 -23.77 54.33 -0.67
C ASP A 880 -25.25 54.66 -0.35
N ALA A 881 -26.19 54.18 -1.17
CA ALA A 881 -27.63 54.40 -0.99
C ALA A 881 -28.35 53.27 -0.22
N ALA A 882 -27.69 52.14 0.02
CA ALA A 882 -28.27 51.00 0.71
C ALA A 882 -28.23 51.18 2.24
N ASP A 883 -29.34 50.94 2.92
CA ASP A 883 -29.41 50.98 4.38
C ASP A 883 -28.54 49.87 5.01
N GLY A 884 -27.82 50.20 6.09
CA GLY A 884 -26.95 49.26 6.81
C GLY A 884 -25.53 49.11 6.27
N PHE A 885 -25.11 49.95 5.30
CA PHE A 885 -23.74 50.05 4.81
C PHE A 885 -23.07 51.35 5.26
N GLY A 886 -22.01 51.24 6.07
CA GLY A 886 -21.15 52.35 6.46
C GLY A 886 -19.92 52.48 5.56
N GLY A 887 -19.42 53.69 5.35
CA GLY A 887 -18.16 53.91 4.63
C GLY A 887 -16.95 53.37 5.42
N ALA A 888 -16.02 52.70 4.73
CA ALA A 888 -14.76 52.22 5.29
C ALA A 888 -13.55 52.84 4.56
N SER A 889 -12.39 52.86 5.22
CA SER A 889 -11.15 53.37 4.61
C SER A 889 -10.72 52.49 3.44
N ALA A 890 -10.37 53.08 2.29
CA ALA A 890 -9.85 52.34 1.13
C ALA A 890 -8.42 52.79 0.82
N PRO A 891 -7.48 51.89 0.48
CA PRO A 891 -6.06 52.22 0.43
C PRO A 891 -5.62 52.98 -0.83
N ALA A 892 -6.34 52.85 -1.94
CA ALA A 892 -5.94 53.44 -3.22
C ALA A 892 -6.88 54.59 -3.62
N PRO A 893 -6.36 55.73 -4.13
CA PRO A 893 -7.18 56.78 -4.71
C PRO A 893 -8.10 56.21 -5.81
N GLY A 894 -9.41 56.39 -5.67
CA GLY A 894 -10.41 55.84 -6.61
C GLY A 894 -10.91 54.42 -6.32
N SER A 895 -10.44 53.78 -5.25
CA SER A 895 -11.07 52.58 -4.67
C SER A 895 -12.09 52.96 -3.58
N ARG A 896 -13.05 52.08 -3.30
CA ARG A 896 -14.09 52.28 -2.28
C ARG A 896 -14.23 51.03 -1.43
N ALA A 897 -14.52 51.22 -0.14
CA ALA A 897 -14.80 50.14 0.80
C ALA A 897 -16.00 50.50 1.67
N TRP A 898 -16.78 49.48 2.03
CA TRP A 898 -17.93 49.59 2.91
C TRP A 898 -17.85 48.54 4.02
N VAL A 899 -18.43 48.86 5.17
CA VAL A 899 -18.60 47.97 6.31
C VAL A 899 -20.09 47.78 6.56
N LEU A 900 -20.53 46.54 6.71
CA LEU A 900 -21.91 46.24 7.08
C LEU A 900 -22.11 46.54 8.56
N GLU A 901 -23.19 47.21 8.93
CA GLU A 901 -23.55 47.43 10.34
C GLU A 901 -23.95 46.11 11.04
N PRO A 902 -24.83 45.25 10.45
CA PRO A 902 -25.16 43.97 11.02
C PRO A 902 -23.92 43.10 11.25
N LYS A 903 -23.93 42.32 12.33
CA LYS A 903 -22.86 41.35 12.58
C LYS A 903 -23.04 40.16 11.63
N PRO A 904 -21.93 39.64 11.06
CA PRO A 904 -21.99 38.50 10.17
C PRO A 904 -22.42 37.25 10.95
N THR A 905 -23.31 36.47 10.36
CA THR A 905 -23.67 35.11 10.78
C THR A 905 -23.47 34.16 9.60
N LEU A 906 -23.47 32.85 9.84
CA LEU A 906 -23.36 31.84 8.79
C LEU A 906 -24.69 31.11 8.53
N ASP A 907 -25.81 31.67 9.01
CA ASP A 907 -27.15 31.06 8.92
C ASP A 907 -27.63 30.91 7.47
N GLY A 908 -27.07 31.67 6.54
CA GLY A 908 -27.35 31.59 5.10
C GLY A 908 -26.60 30.47 4.38
N ILE A 909 -25.67 29.78 5.05
CA ILE A 909 -24.92 28.65 4.52
C ILE A 909 -25.57 27.36 5.03
N ASP A 910 -26.04 26.51 4.11
CA ASP A 910 -26.67 25.23 4.46
C ASP A 910 -25.63 24.24 5.00
N ASP A 911 -25.87 23.63 6.17
CA ASP A 911 -24.95 22.69 6.86
C ASP A 911 -25.47 21.25 6.72
N ASP A 912 -25.89 20.88 5.51
CA ASP A 912 -26.52 19.58 5.24
C ASP A 912 -25.46 18.46 5.26
N ARG A 913 -25.52 17.61 6.29
CA ARG A 913 -24.47 16.62 6.58
C ARG A 913 -24.50 15.43 5.62
N ASP A 914 -23.49 15.31 4.76
CA ASP A 914 -23.22 14.06 4.04
C ASP A 914 -22.59 13.00 4.96
N VAL A 915 -23.43 12.07 5.43
CA VAL A 915 -23.04 10.97 6.34
C VAL A 915 -22.05 9.99 5.68
N LEU A 916 -21.95 9.95 4.35
CA LEU A 916 -21.14 8.98 3.62
C LEU A 916 -19.69 9.42 3.41
N ARG A 917 -19.39 10.73 3.50
CA ARG A 917 -18.04 11.26 3.20
C ARG A 917 -16.92 10.73 4.12
N PRO A 918 -17.10 10.59 5.45
CA PRO A 918 -16.10 9.95 6.30
C PRO A 918 -15.80 8.50 5.92
N VAL A 919 -16.79 7.78 5.37
CA VAL A 919 -16.62 6.41 4.88
C VAL A 919 -15.70 6.39 3.66
N TRP A 920 -15.88 7.33 2.73
CA TRP A 920 -15.02 7.43 1.54
C TRP A 920 -13.57 7.80 1.88
N VAL A 921 -13.36 8.73 2.81
CA VAL A 921 -12.01 9.07 3.31
C VAL A 921 -11.35 7.86 3.97
N LEU A 922 -12.10 7.08 4.76
CA LEU A 922 -11.59 5.85 5.35
C LEU A 922 -11.23 4.81 4.27
N VAL A 923 -12.03 4.68 3.21
CA VAL A 923 -11.75 3.80 2.07
C VAL A 923 -10.49 4.23 1.33
N GLU A 924 -10.31 5.54 1.08
CA GLU A 924 -9.08 6.09 0.48
C GLU A 924 -7.85 5.74 1.33
N LEU A 925 -7.90 5.98 2.64
CA LEU A 925 -6.80 5.66 3.57
C LEU A 925 -6.46 4.16 3.56
N LEU A 926 -7.47 3.29 3.60
CA LEU A 926 -7.27 1.84 3.49
C LEU A 926 -6.68 1.45 2.13
N ALA A 927 -7.11 2.08 1.04
CA ALA A 927 -6.57 1.86 -0.30
C ALA A 927 -5.11 2.30 -0.41
N VAL A 928 -4.74 3.46 0.16
CA VAL A 928 -3.35 3.95 0.22
C VAL A 928 -2.46 2.93 0.94
N VAL A 929 -2.84 2.52 2.15
CA VAL A 929 -2.06 1.56 2.96
C VAL A 929 -1.94 0.22 2.23
N THR A 930 -3.05 -0.31 1.72
CA THR A 930 -3.08 -1.60 1.01
C THR A 930 -2.19 -1.56 -0.23
N THR A 931 -2.28 -0.48 -1.01
CA THR A 931 -1.50 -0.31 -2.24
C THR A 931 0.00 -0.22 -1.94
N ILE A 932 0.40 0.55 -0.93
CA ILE A 932 1.80 0.65 -0.50
C ILE A 932 2.35 -0.73 -0.09
N VAL A 933 1.56 -1.50 0.66
CA VAL A 933 1.96 -2.83 1.13
C VAL A 933 2.10 -3.82 -0.02
N LEU A 934 1.12 -3.88 -0.94
CA LEU A 934 1.14 -4.80 -2.08
C LEU A 934 2.15 -4.40 -3.17
N ALA A 935 2.51 -3.12 -3.25
CA ALA A 935 3.60 -2.65 -4.09
C ALA A 935 4.99 -3.01 -3.52
N ALA A 936 5.09 -3.25 -2.21
CA ALA A 936 6.34 -3.53 -1.53
C ALA A 936 6.86 -4.96 -1.82
N PRO A 937 8.18 -5.20 -1.74
CA PRO A 937 8.74 -6.54 -1.94
C PRO A 937 8.56 -7.42 -0.70
N ASP A 938 8.01 -8.63 -0.86
CA ASP A 938 7.80 -9.61 0.22
C ASP A 938 9.08 -9.89 1.02
N ARG A 939 8.90 -10.11 2.32
CA ARG A 939 9.93 -10.76 3.14
C ARG A 939 10.13 -12.17 2.57
N ARG A 940 11.35 -12.49 2.16
CA ARG A 940 11.72 -13.88 1.83
C ARG A 940 11.36 -14.72 3.06
N ARG A 941 10.46 -15.70 2.92
CA ARG A 941 10.35 -16.80 3.87
C ARG A 941 11.67 -17.56 3.75
N ARG A 942 12.61 -17.25 4.65
CA ARG A 942 13.83 -18.04 4.83
C ARG A 942 13.46 -19.35 5.51
#